data_AF-A0A0C3AMT7-F1
#
_entry.id   AF-A0A0C3AMT7-F1
#
_cell.length_a   1.000
_cell.length_b   1.000
_cell.length_c   1.000
_cell.angle_alpha   90.00
_cell.angle_beta   90.00
_cell.angle_gamma   90.00
#
_symmetry.space_group_name_H-M   'P 1'
#
loop_
_entity.id
_entity.type
_entity.pdbx_description
1 polymer ?
#
loop_
_entity_poly.entity_id
_entity_poly.type
_entity_poly.pdbx_seq_one_letter_code
_entity_poly.pdbx_strand_id
1 'polypeptide(L)'
;MSANKTPAASAPPAPEAPFLTFPPFPEVPANSGLVPFKDFRPSGIQISVSGDEEIEVDGLGIPTVELRVKHDTDESKTGKKKKKKSKSAKNAGLDGEPVKRLTWWEDWEEGEDLRVSSTGYSSAFSRVDRLFKASRDFTEGRKWPGIPTGVRVFWDQYRIYVGLLVTLSVYRKPLPNVITNKRSHDEAGDDVSDDNEDPKITVGTDELDQKAAPKKHRRPRPNYNDADAAVVDDDDDDDDDDDDDDDDDEDEDEATIAKKRADAEEFREEKLIAFLNDPEKSTMIFLSSYMREQGMIWADRNLVTGPRLTAFFINFLLRNRVLPESNHERGLRRALEVTAIALKELPLTAEIGKAMPDTISMALKDCFGRMTGGSFQMDGGTILEGWTKCADKGDGERDKKRLKVDEETSVAAAAAAENNQNGKKVADETVDEFEAELKAANVEVIHTDSLTADDDIMKQIVDDNVGMDVDVGAGNSAEWGSSDNAWGADDGGWGQASEADGGNVLDIPATTVSTDISGWGNNSTQDLWADTWSAPKVCLIMKLLGPTVLPLTHTTGIVEQSTRRIKSVIRPPATPAKSVAGEGEGEDPEGVEEELEKRFAKVVLEPWVGDDDSDIRKPIIRSTSKGQVYPGSKMEDGTVVEGNIPPPEAKVHNPLESDITLLVEPSSVDLMSVGMGILATWIQIVRQEKKQSGSGSSSGGKSKRKKKGKSKVPKGYWYMEELLVTFPSFYTEEKLVQTA
;
A
#
# COMPACT_ATOMS: atom_id res chain seq x y z
N MET A 1 41.26 28.99 -12.14
CA MET A 1 41.74 28.36 -13.39
C MET A 1 40.53 27.89 -14.15
N SER A 2 39.98 28.75 -15.01
CA SER A 2 38.75 28.47 -15.77
C SER A 2 39.08 27.57 -16.96
N ALA A 3 38.60 26.33 -16.92
CA ALA A 3 38.75 25.39 -18.01
C ALA A 3 37.74 25.73 -19.11
N ASN A 4 38.25 26.07 -20.29
CA ASN A 4 37.51 26.22 -21.53
C ASN A 4 36.79 24.91 -21.86
N LYS A 5 35.45 24.93 -21.78
CA LYS A 5 34.59 23.84 -22.21
C LYS A 5 34.39 23.94 -23.72
N THR A 6 35.08 23.08 -24.46
CA THR A 6 34.97 22.92 -25.91
C THR A 6 33.52 22.58 -26.29
N PRO A 7 32.91 23.26 -27.28
CA PRO A 7 31.57 22.93 -27.72
C PRO A 7 31.56 21.56 -28.41
N ALA A 8 30.72 20.66 -27.91
CA ALA A 8 30.47 19.37 -28.54
C ALA A 8 29.85 19.60 -29.93
N ALA A 9 30.50 19.05 -30.96
CA ALA A 9 29.99 19.04 -32.32
C ALA A 9 28.61 18.38 -32.34
N SER A 10 27.59 19.11 -32.78
CA SER A 10 26.24 18.58 -32.95
C SER A 10 26.28 17.42 -33.93
N ALA A 11 25.79 16.25 -33.51
CA ALA A 11 25.57 15.13 -34.41
C ALA A 11 24.70 15.60 -35.60
N PRO A 12 25.01 15.18 -36.84
CA PRO A 12 24.16 15.48 -37.99
C PRO A 12 22.76 14.91 -37.74
N PRO A 13 21.69 15.63 -38.12
CA PRO A 13 20.33 15.12 -37.99
C PRO A 13 20.21 13.78 -38.72
N ALA A 14 19.63 12.78 -38.05
CA ALA A 14 19.34 11.50 -38.66
C ALA A 14 18.48 11.75 -39.92
N PRO A 15 18.83 11.17 -41.08
CA PRO A 15 18.03 11.35 -42.29
C PRO A 15 16.63 10.80 -41.99
N GLU A 16 15.62 11.69 -42.07
CA GLU A 16 14.22 11.31 -42.00
C GLU A 16 14.00 10.18 -43.02
N ALA A 17 13.51 9.03 -42.56
CA ALA A 17 13.22 7.90 -43.43
C ALA A 17 12.24 8.40 -44.51
N PRO A 18 12.62 8.38 -45.80
CA PRO A 18 11.77 8.95 -46.84
C PRO A 18 10.47 8.16 -46.87
N PHE A 19 9.36 8.85 -46.59
CA PHE A 19 8.04 8.33 -46.92
C PHE A 19 8.05 7.94 -48.40
N LEU A 20 7.85 6.65 -48.68
CA LEU A 20 7.77 6.11 -50.04
C LEU A 20 6.56 6.72 -50.75
N THR A 21 6.75 7.86 -51.40
CA THR A 21 5.76 8.48 -52.28
C THR A 21 5.87 7.83 -53.65
N PHE A 22 5.02 6.84 -53.91
CA PHE A 22 4.78 6.35 -55.27
C PHE A 22 3.95 7.41 -56.01
N PRO A 23 4.35 7.86 -57.22
CA PRO A 23 5.38 7.33 -58.15
C PRO A 23 6.72 8.11 -58.16
N PRO A 24 7.84 7.53 -58.68
CA PRO A 24 7.92 6.34 -59.54
C PRO A 24 8.06 5.01 -58.79
N PHE A 25 7.51 3.94 -59.38
CA PHE A 25 7.72 2.57 -58.89
C PHE A 25 9.17 2.13 -59.10
N PRO A 26 9.78 1.36 -58.18
CA PRO A 26 11.11 0.81 -58.36
C PRO A 26 11.14 -0.17 -59.55
N GLU A 27 12.24 -0.16 -60.30
CA GLU A 27 12.43 -1.04 -61.44
C GLU A 27 12.47 -2.51 -61.00
N VAL A 28 11.84 -3.38 -61.78
CA VAL A 28 11.74 -4.82 -61.52
C VAL A 28 13.15 -5.44 -61.54
N PRO A 29 13.59 -6.14 -60.48
CA PRO A 29 14.92 -6.75 -60.43
C PRO A 29 15.18 -7.67 -61.64
N ALA A 30 16.38 -7.58 -62.22
CA ALA A 30 16.75 -8.12 -63.54
C ALA A 30 16.58 -9.64 -63.75
N ASN A 31 16.18 -10.42 -62.74
CA ASN A 31 15.94 -11.86 -62.82
C ASN A 31 14.56 -12.29 -62.30
N SER A 32 13.66 -11.34 -62.01
CA SER A 32 12.30 -11.67 -61.57
C SER A 32 11.36 -11.75 -62.78
N GLY A 33 11.08 -12.98 -63.21
CA GLY A 33 10.07 -13.24 -64.24
C GLY A 33 8.69 -12.94 -63.66
N LEU A 34 8.08 -11.82 -64.04
CA LEU A 34 6.68 -11.54 -63.73
C LEU A 34 5.82 -12.60 -64.44
N VAL A 35 5.23 -13.51 -63.66
CA VAL A 35 4.29 -14.51 -64.17
C VAL A 35 3.05 -13.75 -64.65
N PRO A 36 2.69 -13.81 -65.95
CA PRO A 36 1.47 -13.19 -66.44
C PRO A 36 0.26 -13.75 -65.67
N PHE A 37 -0.72 -12.92 -65.35
CA PHE A 37 -1.87 -13.32 -64.53
C PHE A 37 -2.63 -14.54 -65.08
N LYS A 38 -2.60 -14.75 -66.40
CA LYS A 38 -3.16 -15.94 -67.08
C LYS A 38 -2.47 -17.26 -66.71
N ASP A 39 -1.19 -17.19 -66.35
CA ASP A 39 -0.34 -18.32 -65.99
C ASP A 39 -0.24 -18.48 -64.47
N PHE A 40 -0.79 -17.53 -63.69
CA PHE A 40 -0.89 -17.61 -62.24
C PHE A 40 -1.89 -18.69 -61.84
N ARG A 41 -1.39 -19.75 -61.18
CA ARG A 41 -2.24 -20.74 -60.53
C ARG A 41 -2.33 -20.37 -59.05
N PRO A 42 -3.53 -20.11 -58.50
CA PRO A 42 -3.68 -19.84 -57.08
C PRO A 42 -3.30 -21.08 -56.28
N SER A 43 -2.08 -21.10 -55.76
CA SER A 43 -1.60 -22.10 -54.82
C SER A 43 -2.02 -21.62 -53.43
N GLY A 44 -3.26 -21.95 -53.04
CA GLY A 44 -3.80 -21.58 -51.74
C GLY A 44 -3.00 -22.16 -50.58
N ILE A 45 -3.25 -21.64 -49.38
CA ILE A 45 -2.68 -22.15 -48.13
C ILE A 45 -3.09 -23.62 -47.94
N GLN A 46 -2.12 -24.50 -47.68
CA GLN A 46 -2.36 -25.90 -47.39
C GLN A 46 -2.28 -26.13 -45.88
N ILE A 47 -3.42 -26.44 -45.27
CA ILE A 47 -3.48 -26.93 -43.88
C ILE A 47 -3.23 -28.43 -43.93
N SER A 48 -2.05 -28.89 -43.48
CA SER A 48 -1.77 -30.33 -43.32
C SER A 48 -2.66 -30.89 -42.21
N VAL A 49 -3.45 -31.92 -42.52
CA VAL A 49 -4.48 -32.48 -41.60
C VAL A 49 -3.96 -33.71 -40.82
N SER A 50 -2.66 -33.96 -40.80
CA SER A 50 -2.09 -35.21 -40.28
C SER A 50 -0.80 -35.00 -39.50
N GLY A 51 -0.92 -34.68 -38.21
CA GLY A 51 0.17 -34.64 -37.24
C GLY A 51 -0.09 -33.62 -36.13
N ASP A 52 0.34 -33.92 -34.90
CA ASP A 52 0.07 -33.12 -33.69
C ASP A 52 0.73 -31.72 -33.68
N GLU A 53 1.45 -31.36 -34.75
CA GLU A 53 2.01 -30.03 -35.00
C GLU A 53 1.44 -29.48 -36.32
N GLU A 54 0.23 -28.88 -36.26
CA GLU A 54 -0.43 -28.19 -37.39
C GLU A 54 0.33 -26.88 -37.72
N ILE A 55 1.52 -26.95 -38.33
CA ILE A 55 2.17 -25.78 -38.94
C ILE A 55 1.50 -25.54 -40.30
N GLU A 56 0.75 -24.44 -40.39
CA GLU A 56 0.14 -23.98 -41.64
C GLU A 56 1.26 -23.64 -42.64
N VAL A 57 1.21 -24.23 -43.85
CA VAL A 57 2.19 -24.01 -44.91
C VAL A 57 1.49 -23.44 -46.15
N ASP A 58 2.18 -22.55 -46.87
CA ASP A 58 1.66 -21.99 -48.11
C ASP A 58 1.69 -23.03 -49.25
N GLY A 59 1.20 -22.66 -50.44
CA GLY A 59 1.19 -23.53 -51.60
C GLY A 59 2.58 -23.93 -52.14
N LEU A 60 3.66 -23.38 -51.57
CA LEU A 60 5.06 -23.72 -51.86
C LEU A 60 5.72 -24.51 -50.71
N GLY A 61 4.96 -24.84 -49.65
CA GLY A 61 5.47 -25.54 -48.47
C GLY A 61 6.22 -24.66 -47.48
N ILE A 62 6.08 -23.33 -47.58
CA ILE A 62 6.70 -22.37 -46.66
C ILE A 62 5.77 -22.17 -45.46
N PRO A 63 6.26 -22.31 -44.20
CA PRO A 63 5.46 -22.02 -43.01
C PRO A 63 4.86 -20.61 -43.06
N THR A 64 3.54 -20.51 -42.99
CA THR A 64 2.85 -19.23 -42.93
C THR A 64 2.94 -18.66 -41.52
N VAL A 65 3.22 -17.37 -41.41
CA VAL A 65 3.18 -16.65 -40.13
C VAL A 65 1.74 -16.24 -39.87
N GLU A 66 1.15 -16.69 -38.77
CA GLU A 66 -0.21 -16.28 -38.37
C GLU A 66 -0.26 -14.75 -38.28
N LEU A 67 -1.13 -14.12 -39.07
CA LEU A 67 -1.36 -12.68 -38.97
C LEU A 67 -1.94 -12.37 -37.59
N ARG A 68 -1.39 -11.35 -36.93
CA ARG A 68 -1.82 -10.96 -35.57
C ARG A 68 -3.31 -10.57 -35.51
N VAL A 69 -3.86 -10.10 -36.62
CA VAL A 69 -5.27 -9.71 -36.76
C VAL A 69 -5.98 -10.77 -37.57
N LYS A 70 -6.96 -11.44 -36.95
CA LYS A 70 -7.84 -12.39 -37.64
C LYS A 70 -8.87 -11.61 -38.42
N HIS A 71 -8.90 -11.77 -39.74
CA HIS A 71 -9.94 -11.20 -40.58
C HIS A 71 -11.10 -12.18 -40.69
N ASP A 72 -12.34 -11.69 -40.82
CA ASP A 72 -13.52 -12.55 -41.02
C ASP A 72 -13.43 -13.41 -42.30
N THR A 73 -12.54 -13.03 -43.23
CA THR A 73 -12.24 -13.79 -44.45
C THR A 73 -11.27 -14.96 -44.26
N ASP A 74 -10.61 -15.09 -43.10
CA ASP A 74 -9.71 -16.21 -42.78
C ASP A 74 -10.45 -17.50 -42.40
N GLU A 75 -11.78 -17.51 -42.38
CA GLU A 75 -12.52 -18.74 -42.18
C GLU A 75 -12.25 -19.70 -43.36
N SER A 76 -11.66 -20.86 -43.06
CA SER A 76 -11.31 -21.83 -44.08
C SER A 76 -12.55 -22.21 -44.90
N LYS A 77 -12.51 -21.96 -46.22
CA LYS A 77 -13.60 -22.27 -47.15
C LYS A 77 -13.94 -23.76 -47.25
N THR A 78 -13.15 -24.64 -46.63
CA THR A 78 -13.29 -26.10 -46.63
C THR A 78 -14.47 -26.62 -45.80
N GLY A 79 -15.36 -25.76 -45.27
CA GLY A 79 -16.67 -26.16 -44.72
C GLY A 79 -16.64 -27.01 -43.45
N LYS A 80 -15.44 -27.42 -42.99
CA LYS A 80 -15.25 -28.09 -41.72
C LYS A 80 -15.31 -27.02 -40.63
N LYS A 81 -16.50 -26.79 -40.09
CA LYS A 81 -16.70 -26.02 -38.85
C LYS A 81 -15.85 -26.66 -37.76
N LYS A 82 -14.60 -26.21 -37.57
CA LYS A 82 -13.81 -26.54 -36.37
C LYS A 82 -14.65 -26.01 -35.21
N LYS A 83 -15.25 -26.91 -34.41
CA LYS A 83 -15.92 -26.54 -33.15
C LYS A 83 -14.92 -25.66 -32.39
N LYS A 84 -15.28 -24.39 -32.17
CA LYS A 84 -14.48 -23.40 -31.46
C LYS A 84 -14.34 -23.88 -30.02
N LYS A 85 -13.41 -24.82 -29.75
CA LYS A 85 -12.95 -25.12 -28.39
C LYS A 85 -12.37 -23.81 -27.89
N SER A 86 -13.09 -23.12 -27.01
CA SER A 86 -12.60 -21.92 -26.34
C SER A 86 -11.21 -22.27 -25.77
N LYS A 87 -10.20 -21.44 -26.04
CA LYS A 87 -8.83 -21.68 -25.58
C LYS A 87 -8.75 -21.85 -24.05
N SER A 88 -9.74 -21.36 -23.30
CA SER A 88 -9.90 -21.61 -21.86
C SER A 88 -9.96 -23.10 -21.49
N ALA A 89 -10.47 -23.98 -22.36
CA ALA A 89 -10.52 -25.42 -22.10
C ALA A 89 -9.25 -26.18 -22.52
N LYS A 90 -8.26 -25.53 -23.15
CA LYS A 90 -7.01 -26.20 -23.58
C LYS A 90 -5.88 -26.14 -22.53
N ASN A 91 -6.02 -25.33 -21.47
CA ASN A 91 -5.11 -25.33 -20.33
C ASN A 91 -5.58 -26.23 -19.18
N ALA A 92 -6.69 -26.95 -19.35
CA ALA A 92 -6.98 -28.12 -18.51
C ALA A 92 -5.99 -29.21 -18.94
N GLY A 93 -4.83 -29.23 -18.28
CA GLY A 93 -3.79 -30.23 -18.50
C GLY A 93 -4.38 -31.63 -18.40
N LEU A 94 -3.80 -32.55 -19.18
CA LEU A 94 -4.13 -33.97 -19.20
C LEU A 94 -3.95 -34.67 -17.83
N ASP A 95 -3.45 -33.97 -16.81
CA ASP A 95 -3.06 -34.51 -15.51
C ASP A 95 -3.97 -34.06 -14.34
N GLY A 96 -5.14 -33.49 -14.61
CA GLY A 96 -6.14 -33.23 -13.56
C GLY A 96 -5.82 -32.11 -12.56
N GLU A 97 -4.74 -31.33 -12.77
CA GLU A 97 -4.49 -30.14 -11.94
C GLU A 97 -5.62 -29.10 -12.14
N PRO A 98 -6.15 -28.50 -11.06
CA PRO A 98 -7.17 -27.46 -11.15
C PRO A 98 -6.62 -26.28 -11.94
N VAL A 99 -7.38 -25.82 -12.94
CA VAL A 99 -7.02 -24.68 -13.80
C VAL A 99 -6.76 -23.46 -12.91
N LYS A 100 -5.48 -23.08 -12.78
CA LYS A 100 -5.07 -21.88 -12.04
C LYS A 100 -5.79 -20.69 -12.68
N ARG A 101 -6.65 -20.02 -11.90
CA ARG A 101 -7.32 -18.80 -12.34
C ARG A 101 -6.24 -17.76 -12.57
N LEU A 102 -6.09 -17.31 -13.83
CA LEU A 102 -5.22 -16.19 -14.17
C LEU A 102 -5.59 -15.00 -13.30
N THR A 103 -4.58 -14.34 -12.78
CA THR A 103 -4.74 -13.09 -12.06
C THR A 103 -5.22 -12.00 -13.03
N TRP A 104 -5.85 -10.94 -12.51
CA TRP A 104 -6.46 -9.92 -13.37
C TRP A 104 -5.43 -9.22 -14.27
N TRP A 105 -4.19 -9.10 -13.81
CA TRP A 105 -3.13 -8.47 -14.57
C TRP A 105 -2.55 -9.38 -15.66
N GLU A 106 -2.48 -10.69 -15.43
CA GLU A 106 -2.07 -11.66 -16.46
C GLU A 106 -3.10 -11.67 -17.59
N ASP A 107 -4.40 -11.68 -17.26
CA ASP A 107 -5.49 -11.58 -18.24
C ASP A 107 -5.42 -10.26 -19.04
N TRP A 108 -5.00 -9.16 -18.40
CA TRP A 108 -4.78 -7.90 -19.10
C TRP A 108 -3.54 -7.95 -20.00
N GLU A 109 -2.41 -8.48 -19.52
CA GLU A 109 -1.15 -8.60 -20.26
C GLU A 109 -1.34 -9.39 -21.57
N GLU A 110 -2.09 -10.50 -21.57
CA GLU A 110 -2.30 -11.35 -22.76
C GLU A 110 -2.98 -10.63 -23.94
N GLY A 111 -3.78 -9.59 -23.68
CA GLY A 111 -4.52 -8.84 -24.71
C GLY A 111 -4.03 -7.41 -24.92
N GLU A 112 -3.14 -6.91 -24.06
CA GLU A 112 -2.84 -5.49 -23.96
C GLU A 112 -2.27 -4.95 -25.28
N ASP A 113 -1.34 -5.68 -25.90
CA ASP A 113 -0.69 -5.26 -27.15
C ASP A 113 -1.63 -5.15 -28.35
N LEU A 114 -2.78 -5.80 -28.30
CA LEU A 114 -3.81 -5.75 -29.34
C LEU A 114 -4.85 -4.65 -29.09
N ARG A 115 -4.90 -4.08 -27.89
CA ARG A 115 -5.83 -3.00 -27.53
C ARG A 115 -5.34 -1.68 -28.09
N VAL A 116 -5.75 -1.39 -29.33
CA VAL A 116 -5.66 -0.07 -29.95
C VAL A 116 -7.03 0.58 -29.92
N SER A 117 -7.13 1.84 -29.51
CA SER A 117 -8.37 2.60 -29.61
C SER A 117 -8.78 2.70 -31.08
N SER A 118 -10.01 2.27 -31.37
CA SER A 118 -10.57 2.25 -32.73
C SER A 118 -10.65 3.66 -33.33
N THR A 119 -10.82 4.66 -32.48
CA THR A 119 -10.86 6.07 -32.83
C THR A 119 -9.54 6.70 -32.42
N GLY A 120 -8.57 6.72 -33.34
CA GLY A 120 -7.27 7.34 -33.11
C GLY A 120 -7.38 8.75 -32.51
N TYR A 121 -6.36 9.17 -31.76
CA TYR A 121 -6.36 10.46 -31.07
C TYR A 121 -5.88 11.56 -32.02
N SER A 122 -6.83 12.33 -32.56
CA SER A 122 -6.50 13.45 -33.46
C SER A 122 -5.83 14.58 -32.71
N SER A 123 -4.72 15.11 -33.24
CA SER A 123 -4.03 16.30 -32.72
C SER A 123 -4.86 17.58 -32.78
N ALA A 124 -6.04 17.55 -33.43
CA ALA A 124 -6.98 18.66 -33.42
C ALA A 124 -7.66 18.87 -32.06
N PHE A 125 -7.72 17.84 -31.21
CA PHE A 125 -8.26 17.95 -29.86
C PHE A 125 -7.20 18.45 -28.87
N SER A 126 -7.63 19.19 -27.85
CA SER A 126 -6.73 19.63 -26.79
C SER A 126 -6.05 18.44 -26.11
N ARG A 127 -4.86 18.65 -25.51
CA ARG A 127 -4.16 17.60 -24.74
C ARG A 127 -5.05 17.04 -23.62
N VAL A 128 -5.79 17.93 -22.98
CA VAL A 128 -6.75 17.64 -21.91
C VAL A 128 -7.87 16.72 -22.42
N ASP A 129 -8.54 17.09 -23.51
CA ASP A 129 -9.64 16.29 -24.08
C ASP A 129 -9.18 14.90 -24.53
N ARG A 130 -7.98 14.82 -25.12
CA ARG A 130 -7.38 13.55 -25.52
C ARG A 130 -7.14 12.64 -24.32
N LEU A 131 -6.68 13.20 -23.20
CA LEU A 131 -6.44 12.44 -21.97
C LEU A 131 -7.75 11.98 -21.31
N PHE A 132 -8.81 12.83 -21.30
CA PHE A 132 -10.15 12.42 -20.85
C PHE A 132 -10.73 11.30 -21.71
N LYS A 133 -10.65 11.43 -23.03
CA LYS A 133 -11.07 10.37 -23.96
C LYS A 133 -10.27 9.09 -23.69
N ALA A 134 -8.96 9.20 -23.51
CA ALA A 134 -8.11 8.04 -23.23
C ALA A 134 -8.45 7.36 -21.91
N SER A 135 -8.76 8.10 -20.85
CA SER A 135 -9.21 7.55 -19.57
C SER A 135 -10.52 6.76 -19.72
N ARG A 136 -11.45 7.23 -20.56
CA ARG A 136 -12.71 6.54 -20.84
C ARG A 136 -12.48 5.28 -21.67
N ASP A 137 -11.77 5.40 -22.79
CA ASP A 137 -11.39 4.28 -23.65
C ASP A 137 -10.63 3.21 -22.86
N PHE A 138 -9.78 3.61 -21.89
CA PHE A 138 -9.06 2.71 -21.00
C PHE A 138 -10.01 1.89 -20.12
N THR A 139 -11.08 2.51 -19.62
CA THR A 139 -12.07 1.89 -18.75
C THR A 139 -13.01 0.97 -19.53
N GLU A 140 -13.48 1.40 -20.70
CA GLU A 140 -14.44 0.65 -21.52
C GLU A 140 -13.79 -0.53 -22.26
N GLY A 141 -12.52 -0.44 -22.61
CA GLY A 141 -11.80 -1.48 -23.36
C GLY A 141 -11.38 -2.71 -22.55
N ARG A 142 -11.73 -2.80 -21.27
CA ARG A 142 -11.24 -3.85 -20.35
C ARG A 142 -12.35 -4.46 -19.51
N LYS A 143 -12.21 -5.76 -19.24
CA LYS A 143 -12.98 -6.41 -18.18
C LYS A 143 -12.32 -6.09 -16.85
N TRP A 144 -12.99 -5.30 -16.03
CA TRP A 144 -12.52 -4.96 -14.70
C TRP A 144 -12.68 -6.16 -13.75
N PRO A 145 -11.70 -6.39 -12.87
CA PRO A 145 -11.84 -7.41 -11.84
C PRO A 145 -12.96 -7.03 -10.86
N GLY A 146 -13.48 -8.02 -10.12
CA GLY A 146 -14.57 -7.81 -9.18
C GLY A 146 -14.21 -6.82 -8.07
N ILE A 147 -15.24 -6.20 -7.48
CA ILE A 147 -15.13 -5.20 -6.40
C ILE A 147 -14.17 -5.61 -5.26
N PRO A 148 -14.13 -6.88 -4.80
CA PRO A 148 -13.22 -7.29 -3.70
C PRO A 148 -11.73 -7.06 -3.99
N THR A 149 -11.34 -7.00 -5.26
CA THR A 149 -9.95 -6.74 -5.65
C THR A 149 -9.50 -5.30 -5.39
N GLY A 150 -10.43 -4.35 -5.25
CA GLY A 150 -10.12 -2.94 -5.02
C GLY A 150 -9.53 -2.17 -6.21
N VAL A 151 -9.29 -2.83 -7.36
CA VAL A 151 -8.63 -2.21 -8.53
C VAL A 151 -9.40 -1.01 -9.07
N ARG A 152 -10.74 -1.07 -9.07
CA ARG A 152 -11.59 0.04 -9.51
C ARG A 152 -11.55 1.24 -8.55
N VAL A 153 -11.55 0.98 -7.25
CA VAL A 153 -11.40 2.03 -6.23
C VAL A 153 -10.06 2.72 -6.40
N PHE A 154 -8.99 1.94 -6.60
CA PHE A 154 -7.66 2.48 -6.86
C PHE A 154 -7.61 3.30 -8.15
N TRP A 155 -8.28 2.86 -9.21
CA TRP A 155 -8.40 3.63 -10.46
C TRP A 155 -9.08 4.98 -10.23
N ASP A 156 -10.17 5.02 -9.47
CA ASP A 156 -10.88 6.25 -9.18
C ASP A 156 -10.03 7.20 -8.33
N GLN A 157 -9.25 6.69 -7.37
CA GLN A 157 -8.26 7.48 -6.62
C GLN A 157 -7.17 8.07 -7.52
N TYR A 158 -6.64 7.28 -8.46
CA TYR A 158 -5.69 7.78 -9.45
C TYR A 158 -6.30 8.87 -10.34
N ARG A 159 -7.56 8.69 -10.77
CA ARG A 159 -8.27 9.69 -11.57
C ARG A 159 -8.54 10.98 -10.79
N ILE A 160 -8.90 10.88 -9.52
CA ILE A 160 -9.06 12.04 -8.62
C ILE A 160 -7.73 12.79 -8.50
N TYR A 161 -6.63 12.07 -8.26
CA TYR A 161 -5.30 12.67 -8.17
C TYR A 161 -4.88 13.40 -9.46
N VAL A 162 -5.03 12.76 -10.62
CA VAL A 162 -4.64 13.36 -11.92
C VAL A 162 -5.61 14.48 -12.36
N GLY A 163 -6.80 14.59 -11.78
CA GLY A 163 -7.84 15.54 -12.22
C GLY A 163 -8.72 15.01 -13.36
N LEU A 164 -8.79 13.68 -13.54
CA LEU A 164 -9.68 13.01 -14.50
C LEU A 164 -11.06 12.67 -13.93
N LEU A 165 -11.24 12.83 -12.62
CA LEU A 165 -12.51 12.65 -11.91
C LEU A 165 -12.63 13.76 -10.86
N VAL A 166 -13.78 14.43 -10.80
CA VAL A 166 -14.07 15.41 -9.74
C VAL A 166 -14.53 14.63 -8.51
N THR A 167 -13.87 14.83 -7.38
CA THR A 167 -14.40 14.40 -6.08
C THR A 167 -15.55 15.34 -5.74
N LEU A 168 -16.77 14.99 -6.12
CA LEU A 168 -17.94 15.67 -5.56
C LEU A 168 -18.12 15.12 -4.15
N SER A 169 -17.40 15.68 -3.19
CA SER A 169 -17.67 15.49 -1.76
C SER A 169 -18.94 16.24 -1.41
N VAL A 170 -20.09 15.76 -1.91
CA VAL A 170 -21.40 16.20 -1.46
C VAL A 170 -22.23 14.93 -1.25
N TYR A 171 -21.96 14.24 -0.15
CA TYR A 171 -22.96 13.35 0.43
C TYR A 171 -24.04 14.24 1.04
N ARG A 172 -24.95 14.78 0.22
CA ARG A 172 -26.26 15.16 0.74
C ARG A 172 -26.97 13.87 1.07
N LYS A 173 -27.19 13.61 2.37
CA LYS A 173 -28.22 12.66 2.77
C LYS A 173 -29.49 13.12 2.03
N PRO A 174 -30.16 12.27 1.23
CA PRO A 174 -31.42 12.66 0.65
C PRO A 174 -32.32 13.07 1.82
N LEU A 175 -32.74 14.34 1.85
CA LEU A 175 -33.68 14.83 2.86
C LEU A 175 -34.82 13.81 2.91
N PRO A 176 -35.16 13.25 4.09
CA PRO A 176 -36.29 12.36 4.20
C PRO A 176 -37.48 13.09 3.58
N ASN A 177 -38.18 12.44 2.63
CA ASN A 177 -39.33 13.02 1.96
C ASN A 177 -40.36 13.44 3.02
N VAL A 178 -40.30 14.70 3.46
CA VAL A 178 -41.35 15.31 4.27
C VAL A 178 -42.54 15.37 3.36
N ILE A 179 -43.42 14.38 3.50
CA ILE A 179 -44.75 14.37 2.93
C ILE A 179 -45.48 15.53 3.59
N THR A 180 -45.32 16.73 3.04
CA THR A 180 -46.13 17.88 3.40
C THR A 180 -47.54 17.58 2.93
N ASN A 181 -48.36 17.06 3.86
CA ASN A 181 -49.80 17.06 3.75
C ASN A 181 -50.26 18.52 3.69
N LYS A 182 -50.24 19.09 2.48
CA LYS A 182 -50.82 20.39 2.16
C LYS A 182 -52.33 20.30 2.38
N ARG A 183 -52.77 20.58 3.61
CA ARG A 183 -54.17 20.95 3.89
C ARG A 183 -54.43 22.27 3.17
N SER A 184 -55.41 22.22 2.29
CA SER A 184 -56.03 23.37 1.62
C SER A 184 -56.42 24.44 2.65
N HIS A 185 -55.82 25.62 2.54
CA HIS A 185 -56.41 26.85 3.04
C HIS A 185 -56.83 27.66 1.82
N ASP A 186 -58.12 27.57 1.49
CA ASP A 186 -58.79 28.56 0.66
C ASP A 186 -58.85 29.86 1.46
N GLU A 187 -58.26 30.94 0.97
CA GLU A 187 -58.84 32.29 1.05
C GLU A 187 -58.37 33.11 -0.16
N ALA A 188 -59.32 33.91 -0.64
CA ALA A 188 -59.31 34.65 -1.88
C ALA A 188 -58.66 36.04 -1.74
N GLY A 189 -58.18 36.61 -2.85
CA GLY A 189 -58.08 38.06 -2.97
C GLY A 189 -56.95 38.59 -3.84
N ASP A 190 -57.34 39.35 -4.86
CA ASP A 190 -56.63 40.46 -5.53
C ASP A 190 -55.44 40.22 -6.46
N ASP A 191 -55.80 40.01 -7.74
CA ASP A 191 -55.74 41.05 -8.80
C ASP A 191 -54.62 42.11 -8.71
N VAL A 192 -53.51 41.92 -9.45
CA VAL A 192 -52.86 43.02 -10.19
C VAL A 192 -52.19 42.47 -11.45
N SER A 193 -52.64 42.99 -12.59
CA SER A 193 -52.02 42.93 -13.92
C SER A 193 -50.69 43.69 -13.99
N ASP A 194 -49.67 43.17 -14.68
CA ASP A 194 -48.87 44.04 -15.57
C ASP A 194 -48.19 43.26 -16.71
N ASP A 195 -48.23 43.91 -17.87
CA ASP A 195 -47.75 43.55 -19.19
C ASP A 195 -46.27 43.15 -19.24
N ASN A 196 -45.94 42.19 -20.11
CA ASN A 196 -44.90 42.41 -21.12
C ASN A 196 -44.98 41.35 -22.24
N GLU A 197 -45.27 41.86 -23.44
CA GLU A 197 -45.13 41.26 -24.76
C GLU A 197 -43.65 40.92 -25.02
N ASP A 198 -43.27 39.72 -25.49
CA ASP A 198 -43.01 39.35 -26.91
C ASP A 198 -42.00 38.16 -26.92
N PRO A 199 -41.68 37.49 -28.06
CA PRO A 199 -42.51 37.13 -29.19
C PRO A 199 -42.40 35.62 -29.55
N LYS A 200 -43.40 35.14 -30.29
CA LYS A 200 -43.47 33.83 -30.96
C LYS A 200 -42.27 33.56 -31.88
N ILE A 201 -41.60 32.43 -31.67
CA ILE A 201 -40.87 31.70 -32.73
C ILE A 201 -41.52 30.32 -32.90
N THR A 202 -42.21 30.17 -34.02
CA THR A 202 -42.79 28.92 -34.53
C THR A 202 -41.86 28.30 -35.55
N VAL A 203 -41.24 27.14 -35.29
CA VAL A 203 -40.76 26.23 -36.34
C VAL A 203 -40.77 24.77 -35.86
N GLY A 204 -41.69 23.98 -36.45
CA GLY A 204 -41.45 22.60 -36.89
C GLY A 204 -41.35 21.47 -35.86
N THR A 205 -42.49 20.97 -35.37
CA THR A 205 -42.62 19.59 -34.87
C THR A 205 -42.98 18.67 -36.03
N ASP A 206 -42.04 17.81 -36.44
CA ASP A 206 -42.32 16.63 -37.25
C ASP A 206 -42.88 15.51 -36.34
N GLU A 207 -43.98 14.95 -36.82
CA GLU A 207 -44.88 14.02 -36.17
C GLU A 207 -44.47 12.58 -36.53
N LEU A 208 -43.95 11.79 -35.58
CA LEU A 208 -43.83 10.33 -35.74
C LEU A 208 -44.10 9.56 -34.43
N ASP A 209 -45.32 9.01 -34.39
CA ASP A 209 -45.63 7.60 -34.07
C ASP A 209 -45.25 7.06 -32.67
N GLN A 210 -46.08 7.34 -31.66
CA GLN A 210 -46.08 6.63 -30.38
C GLN A 210 -47.09 5.48 -30.40
N LYS A 211 -46.56 4.25 -30.50
CA LYS A 211 -47.30 3.02 -30.22
C LYS A 211 -47.50 2.82 -28.71
N ALA A 212 -48.75 2.52 -28.39
CA ALA A 212 -49.29 2.28 -27.06
C ALA A 212 -48.60 1.14 -26.28
N ALA A 213 -48.42 1.35 -24.98
CA ALA A 213 -48.15 0.31 -23.98
C ALA A 213 -49.17 0.42 -22.82
N PRO A 214 -49.51 -0.70 -22.16
CA PRO A 214 -50.76 -0.84 -21.41
C PRO A 214 -50.73 -0.28 -19.98
N LYS A 215 -51.85 0.31 -19.57
CA LYS A 215 -52.15 0.81 -18.22
C LYS A 215 -52.18 -0.36 -17.22
N LYS A 216 -51.31 -0.32 -16.20
CA LYS A 216 -51.42 -1.20 -15.03
C LYS A 216 -52.30 -0.56 -13.94
N HIS A 217 -53.21 -1.38 -13.42
CA HIS A 217 -54.16 -1.08 -12.36
C HIS A 217 -53.50 -0.56 -11.08
N ARG A 218 -54.00 0.57 -10.56
CA ARG A 218 -53.82 0.96 -9.16
C ARG A 218 -54.73 0.12 -8.27
N ARG A 219 -54.16 -0.49 -7.22
CA ARG A 219 -54.90 -1.13 -6.13
C ARG A 219 -55.36 -0.08 -5.10
N PRO A 220 -56.47 -0.30 -4.38
CA PRO A 220 -56.96 0.59 -3.33
C PRO A 220 -56.16 0.38 -2.03
N ARG A 221 -55.90 1.48 -1.30
CA ARG A 221 -55.32 1.44 0.05
C ARG A 221 -56.38 1.00 1.07
N PRO A 222 -56.02 0.21 2.11
CA PRO A 222 -56.93 -0.13 3.20
C PRO A 222 -57.16 1.08 4.12
N ASN A 223 -58.40 1.23 4.52
CA ASN A 223 -58.89 2.21 5.48
C ASN A 223 -58.84 1.58 6.88
N TYR A 224 -58.09 2.16 7.81
CA TYR A 224 -58.16 1.84 9.24
C TYR A 224 -58.56 3.11 9.99
N ASN A 225 -59.84 3.19 10.31
CA ASN A 225 -60.37 3.99 11.41
C ASN A 225 -60.75 3.02 12.55
N ASP A 226 -60.66 3.56 13.76
CA ASP A 226 -61.34 3.16 15.00
C ASP A 226 -60.82 1.93 15.78
N ALA A 227 -60.15 2.22 16.90
CA ALA A 227 -60.51 1.81 18.27
C ALA A 227 -59.34 2.20 19.20
N ASP A 228 -59.45 3.30 19.94
CA ASP A 228 -60.01 3.37 21.31
C ASP A 228 -59.10 2.80 22.41
N ALA A 229 -58.68 3.73 23.26
CA ALA A 229 -58.57 3.64 24.72
C ALA A 229 -57.50 2.73 25.36
N ALA A 230 -56.43 3.36 25.85
CA ALA A 230 -56.17 3.37 27.29
C ALA A 230 -55.31 4.57 27.70
N VAL A 231 -55.97 5.47 28.45
CA VAL A 231 -55.39 6.53 29.28
C VAL A 231 -54.44 5.91 30.31
N VAL A 232 -53.20 6.39 30.36
CA VAL A 232 -52.45 6.51 31.60
C VAL A 232 -51.79 7.89 31.58
N ASP A 233 -52.39 8.79 32.35
CA ASP A 233 -51.75 9.98 32.88
C ASP A 233 -50.66 9.52 33.85
N ASP A 234 -49.41 9.93 33.62
CA ASP A 234 -48.45 10.19 34.68
C ASP A 234 -47.76 11.50 34.32
N ASP A 235 -48.27 12.56 34.96
CA ASP A 235 -47.63 13.84 35.16
C ASP A 235 -46.36 13.64 36.00
N ASP A 236 -45.23 14.16 35.53
CA ASP A 236 -44.09 14.65 36.30
C ASP A 236 -43.18 15.35 35.27
N ASP A 237 -43.43 16.63 34.97
CA ASP A 237 -42.86 17.80 35.64
C ASP A 237 -41.32 17.86 35.56
N ASP A 238 -40.88 18.94 34.91
CA ASP A 238 -39.67 19.74 35.17
C ASP A 238 -38.45 19.64 34.23
N ASP A 239 -38.20 20.82 33.64
CA ASP A 239 -36.96 21.43 33.13
C ASP A 239 -36.52 21.05 31.70
N ASP A 240 -36.90 21.85 30.68
CA ASP A 240 -36.21 23.10 30.28
C ASP A 240 -34.71 22.85 30.05
N ASP A 241 -34.34 22.47 28.82
CA ASP A 241 -33.16 23.04 28.13
C ASP A 241 -33.31 22.79 26.62
N ASP A 242 -33.82 23.86 25.98
CA ASP A 242 -33.90 24.12 24.55
C ASP A 242 -32.50 24.14 23.90
N ASP A 243 -31.96 22.99 23.49
CA ASP A 243 -30.84 22.92 22.54
C ASP A 243 -31.34 22.46 21.15
N ASP A 244 -32.38 23.14 20.65
CA ASP A 244 -32.86 23.13 19.25
C ASP A 244 -31.92 23.96 18.33
N ASP A 245 -30.60 23.85 18.53
CA ASP A 245 -29.59 24.79 18.00
C ASP A 245 -28.79 24.28 16.78
N ASP A 246 -29.25 23.24 16.06
CA ASP A 246 -28.44 22.61 14.99
C ASP A 246 -29.20 22.31 13.67
N ASP A 247 -30.31 23.01 13.38
CA ASP A 247 -30.94 23.02 12.04
C ASP A 247 -30.68 24.34 11.27
N ASP A 248 -29.67 25.11 11.67
CA ASP A 248 -29.04 26.16 10.85
C ASP A 248 -28.10 25.56 9.78
N ASP A 249 -28.56 24.50 9.11
CA ASP A 249 -28.16 24.22 7.71
C ASP A 249 -28.79 25.33 6.84
N GLU A 250 -28.40 26.59 7.12
CA GLU A 250 -28.71 27.79 6.36
C GLU A 250 -28.57 27.41 4.89
N ASP A 251 -29.64 27.63 4.12
CA ASP A 251 -29.70 27.38 2.68
C ASP A 251 -28.42 27.88 2.02
N GLU A 252 -27.43 27.00 1.83
CA GLU A 252 -26.19 27.35 1.15
C GLU A 252 -26.63 27.86 -0.22
N ASP A 253 -26.61 29.18 -0.39
CA ASP A 253 -27.16 29.83 -1.57
C ASP A 253 -26.60 29.12 -2.81
N GLU A 254 -27.42 28.88 -3.83
CA GLU A 254 -27.00 28.24 -5.09
C GLU A 254 -25.68 28.86 -5.64
N ALA A 255 -25.45 30.14 -5.36
CA ALA A 255 -24.21 30.85 -5.65
C ALA A 255 -22.96 30.30 -4.93
N THR A 256 -23.06 29.90 -3.65
CA THR A 256 -21.96 29.29 -2.88
C THR A 256 -21.63 27.90 -3.42
N ILE A 257 -22.64 27.09 -3.76
CA ILE A 257 -22.47 25.76 -4.36
C ILE A 257 -21.84 25.89 -5.76
N ALA A 258 -22.32 26.83 -6.57
CA ALA A 258 -21.75 27.12 -7.88
C ALA A 258 -20.28 27.56 -7.78
N LYS A 259 -19.95 28.38 -6.77
CA LYS A 259 -18.56 28.78 -6.48
C LYS A 259 -17.69 27.59 -6.08
N LYS A 260 -18.12 26.77 -5.11
CA LYS A 260 -17.40 25.55 -4.71
C LYS A 260 -17.16 24.60 -5.89
N ARG A 261 -18.14 24.50 -6.80
CA ARG A 261 -18.02 23.70 -8.03
C ARG A 261 -17.02 24.29 -9.02
N ALA A 262 -17.00 25.61 -9.19
CA ALA A 262 -16.02 26.29 -10.03
C ALA A 262 -14.60 26.14 -9.48
N ASP A 263 -14.41 26.35 -8.17
CA ASP A 263 -13.12 26.19 -7.49
C ASP A 263 -12.62 24.73 -7.59
N ALA A 264 -13.52 23.74 -7.44
CA ALA A 264 -13.19 22.32 -7.63
C ALA A 264 -12.82 21.98 -9.09
N GLU A 265 -13.43 22.65 -10.07
CA GLU A 265 -13.11 22.47 -11.49
C GLU A 265 -11.76 23.08 -11.86
N GLU A 266 -11.41 24.24 -11.30
CA GLU A 266 -10.11 24.89 -11.45
C GLU A 266 -9.00 24.01 -10.85
N PHE A 267 -9.17 23.55 -9.60
CA PHE A 267 -8.20 22.67 -8.95
C PHE A 267 -7.99 21.34 -9.71
N ARG A 268 -9.07 20.81 -10.28
CA ARG A 268 -8.98 19.64 -11.17
C ARG A 268 -8.16 19.95 -12.42
N GLU A 269 -8.37 21.09 -13.05
CA GLU A 269 -7.61 21.50 -14.23
C GLU A 269 -6.12 21.71 -13.90
N GLU A 270 -5.80 22.30 -12.76
CA GLU A 270 -4.43 22.46 -12.28
C GLU A 270 -3.71 21.12 -12.11
N LYS A 271 -4.36 20.13 -11.48
CA LYS A 271 -3.82 18.76 -11.35
C LYS A 271 -3.57 18.11 -12.70
N LEU A 272 -4.49 18.30 -13.63
CA LEU A 272 -4.36 17.77 -14.98
C LEU A 272 -3.21 18.42 -15.74
N ILE A 273 -3.06 19.73 -15.62
CA ILE A 273 -1.94 20.49 -16.20
C ILE A 273 -0.62 20.06 -15.56
N ALA A 274 -0.58 19.84 -14.24
CA ALA A 274 0.61 19.35 -13.54
C ALA A 274 1.05 17.98 -14.08
N PHE A 275 0.11 17.04 -14.26
CA PHE A 275 0.39 15.74 -14.88
C PHE A 275 0.86 15.86 -16.33
N LEU A 276 0.23 16.73 -17.14
CA LEU A 276 0.63 16.93 -18.53
C LEU A 276 2.01 17.59 -18.65
N ASN A 277 2.39 18.46 -17.71
CA ASN A 277 3.70 19.12 -17.71
C ASN A 277 4.82 18.18 -17.26
N ASP A 278 4.58 17.38 -16.21
CA ASP A 278 5.55 16.44 -15.66
C ASP A 278 4.87 15.13 -15.18
N PRO A 279 4.63 14.17 -16.10
CA PRO A 279 3.99 12.91 -15.75
C PRO A 279 4.89 12.02 -14.90
N GLU A 280 6.22 12.19 -14.97
CA GLU A 280 7.19 11.48 -14.15
C GLU A 280 7.02 11.88 -12.68
N LYS A 281 7.11 13.18 -12.39
CA LYS A 281 6.94 13.71 -11.03
C LYS A 281 5.54 13.44 -10.47
N SER A 282 4.50 13.58 -11.28
CA SER A 282 3.12 13.30 -10.84
C SER A 282 2.92 11.82 -10.49
N THR A 283 3.56 10.92 -11.25
CA THR A 283 3.51 9.48 -10.93
C THR A 283 4.31 9.16 -9.65
N MET A 284 5.44 9.82 -9.43
CA MET A 284 6.18 9.71 -8.16
C MET A 284 5.32 10.13 -6.98
N ILE A 285 4.77 11.35 -7.00
CA ILE A 285 3.92 11.91 -5.93
C ILE A 285 2.71 11.00 -5.66
N PHE A 286 2.00 10.57 -6.71
CA PHE A 286 0.86 9.68 -6.58
C PHE A 286 1.22 8.39 -5.83
N LEU A 287 2.28 7.71 -6.25
CA LEU A 287 2.72 6.44 -5.67
C LEU A 287 3.51 6.61 -4.36
N SER A 288 3.75 7.85 -3.91
CA SER A 288 4.47 8.16 -2.68
C SER A 288 3.64 8.92 -1.64
N SER A 289 3.59 10.25 -1.69
CA SER A 289 2.97 11.06 -0.62
C SER A 289 1.46 10.91 -0.67
N TYR A 290 0.85 10.97 -1.85
CA TYR A 290 -0.59 10.85 -2.00
C TYR A 290 -1.12 9.48 -1.51
N MET A 291 -0.47 8.37 -1.91
CA MET A 291 -0.83 7.04 -1.40
C MET A 291 -0.71 6.94 0.13
N ARG A 292 0.26 7.65 0.74
CA ARG A 292 0.43 7.69 2.19
C ARG A 292 -0.69 8.48 2.86
N GLU A 293 -0.95 9.70 2.39
CA GLU A 293 -1.97 10.62 2.92
C GLU A 293 -3.38 10.01 2.83
N GLN A 294 -3.69 9.32 1.72
CA GLN A 294 -4.97 8.64 1.53
C GLN A 294 -5.06 7.29 2.27
N GLY A 295 -4.06 6.90 3.07
CA GLY A 295 -4.04 5.62 3.78
C GLY A 295 -3.97 4.39 2.87
N MET A 296 -3.65 4.56 1.58
CA MET A 296 -3.59 3.44 0.63
C MET A 296 -2.38 2.52 0.87
N ILE A 297 -1.31 3.02 1.50
CA ILE A 297 -0.10 2.24 1.79
C ILE A 297 -0.30 1.14 2.86
N TRP A 298 -1.42 1.15 3.58
CA TRP A 298 -1.66 0.29 4.74
C TRP A 298 -2.20 -1.10 4.36
N ALA A 299 -2.60 -1.27 3.10
CA ALA A 299 -3.05 -2.54 2.57
C ALA A 299 -2.03 -3.08 1.55
N ASP A 300 -1.40 -4.22 1.86
CA ASP A 300 -0.36 -4.83 1.02
C ASP A 300 -0.82 -5.00 -0.44
N ARG A 301 -2.10 -5.34 -0.66
CA ARG A 301 -2.70 -5.46 -2.00
C ARG A 301 -2.56 -4.20 -2.84
N ASN A 302 -2.63 -3.02 -2.23
CA ASN A 302 -2.55 -1.73 -2.92
C ASN A 302 -1.11 -1.43 -3.36
N LEU A 303 -0.11 -1.90 -2.60
CA LEU A 303 1.32 -1.71 -2.90
C LEU A 303 1.74 -2.41 -4.20
N VAL A 304 1.04 -3.48 -4.56
CA VAL A 304 1.22 -4.20 -5.84
C VAL A 304 0.26 -3.69 -6.91
N THR A 305 -1.02 -3.54 -6.56
CA THR A 305 -2.08 -3.15 -7.50
C THR A 305 -1.85 -1.77 -8.08
N GLY A 306 -1.43 -0.81 -7.25
CA GLY A 306 -1.32 0.59 -7.62
C GLY A 306 -0.31 0.85 -8.74
N PRO A 307 0.98 0.56 -8.52
CA PRO A 307 2.00 0.73 -9.54
C PRO A 307 1.67 -0.02 -10.84
N ARG A 308 1.10 -1.22 -10.71
CA ARG A 308 0.74 -2.06 -11.86
C ARG A 308 -0.41 -1.46 -12.68
N LEU A 309 -1.45 -0.95 -12.03
CA LEU A 309 -2.55 -0.27 -12.72
C LEU A 309 -2.07 1.02 -13.40
N THR A 310 -1.26 1.82 -12.71
CA THR A 310 -0.67 3.04 -13.29
C THR A 310 0.23 2.71 -14.49
N ALA A 311 1.02 1.64 -14.42
CA ALA A 311 1.83 1.16 -15.53
C ALA A 311 0.98 0.76 -16.75
N PHE A 312 -0.15 0.06 -16.56
CA PHE A 312 -1.06 -0.28 -17.65
C PHE A 312 -1.63 0.97 -18.33
N PHE A 313 -2.03 1.97 -17.54
CA PHE A 313 -2.57 3.22 -18.09
C PHE A 313 -1.51 4.00 -18.87
N ILE A 314 -0.31 4.18 -18.32
CA ILE A 314 0.80 4.88 -19.01
C ILE A 314 1.18 4.16 -20.31
N ASN A 315 1.28 2.82 -20.30
CA ASN A 315 1.51 2.04 -21.51
C ASN A 315 0.40 2.22 -22.54
N PHE A 316 -0.85 2.27 -22.09
CA PHE A 316 -1.99 2.55 -22.97
C PHE A 316 -1.87 3.94 -23.63
N LEU A 317 -1.47 4.98 -22.88
CA LEU A 317 -1.24 6.32 -23.43
C LEU A 317 -0.14 6.32 -24.50
N LEU A 318 0.98 5.64 -24.23
CA LEU A 318 2.12 5.51 -25.16
C LEU A 318 1.75 4.74 -26.43
N ARG A 319 1.11 3.57 -26.28
CA ARG A 319 0.72 2.71 -27.40
C ARG A 319 -0.23 3.41 -28.36
N ASN A 320 -1.20 4.14 -27.82
CA ASN A 320 -2.22 4.83 -28.61
C ASN A 320 -1.80 6.22 -29.07
N ARG A 321 -0.58 6.66 -28.73
CA ARG A 321 -0.05 8.00 -29.05
C ARG A 321 -1.04 9.12 -28.67
N VAL A 322 -1.61 9.01 -27.47
CA VAL A 322 -2.59 10.00 -26.97
C VAL A 322 -1.96 11.39 -26.93
N LEU A 323 -0.69 11.45 -26.51
CA LEU A 323 0.16 12.63 -26.48
C LEU A 323 1.39 12.38 -27.40
N PRO A 324 1.28 12.64 -28.72
CA PRO A 324 2.33 12.40 -29.71
C PRO A 324 3.50 13.38 -29.60
N GLU A 325 3.41 14.41 -28.76
CA GLU A 325 4.48 15.37 -28.54
C GLU A 325 5.66 14.68 -27.82
N SER A 326 6.87 14.79 -28.40
CA SER A 326 8.06 14.07 -27.93
C SER A 326 8.44 14.34 -26.46
N ASN A 327 8.20 15.56 -25.96
CA ASN A 327 8.44 15.91 -24.56
C ASN A 327 7.54 15.09 -23.61
N HIS A 328 6.28 14.89 -23.97
CA HIS A 328 5.32 14.14 -23.15
C HIS A 328 5.61 12.64 -23.24
N GLU A 329 5.92 12.12 -24.44
CA GLU A 329 6.29 10.72 -24.61
C GLU A 329 7.52 10.36 -23.75
N ARG A 330 8.53 11.23 -23.72
CA ARG A 330 9.71 11.07 -22.85
C ARG A 330 9.32 11.04 -21.37
N GLY A 331 8.47 11.97 -20.94
CA GLY A 331 7.97 12.01 -19.57
C GLY A 331 7.21 10.73 -19.18
N LEU A 332 6.31 10.26 -20.05
CA LEU A 332 5.53 9.03 -19.85
C LEU A 332 6.43 7.78 -19.75
N ARG A 333 7.49 7.70 -20.57
CA ARG A 333 8.46 6.59 -20.47
C ARG A 333 9.20 6.58 -19.13
N ARG A 334 9.58 7.75 -18.60
CA ARG A 334 10.17 7.84 -17.27
C ARG A 334 9.17 7.55 -16.16
N ALA A 335 7.93 8.00 -16.30
CA ALA A 335 6.85 7.61 -15.39
C ALA A 335 6.67 6.09 -15.34
N LEU A 336 6.82 5.39 -16.47
CA LEU A 336 6.82 3.93 -16.51
C LEU A 336 8.02 3.35 -15.74
N GLU A 337 9.22 3.92 -15.88
CA GLU A 337 10.39 3.53 -15.06
C GLU A 337 10.10 3.67 -13.55
N VAL A 338 9.43 4.75 -13.14
CA VAL A 338 8.97 4.95 -11.75
C VAL A 338 8.01 3.84 -11.32
N THR A 339 7.00 3.50 -12.13
CA THR A 339 6.07 2.41 -11.79
C THR A 339 6.79 1.07 -11.63
N ALA A 340 7.85 0.81 -12.40
CA ALA A 340 8.65 -0.40 -12.29
C ALA A 340 9.50 -0.45 -11.01
N ILE A 341 10.02 0.70 -10.55
CA ILE A 341 10.69 0.82 -9.26
C ILE A 341 9.67 0.65 -8.13
N ALA A 342 8.51 1.31 -8.22
CA ALA A 342 7.44 1.23 -7.23
C ALA A 342 6.90 -0.20 -7.03
N LEU A 343 6.76 -0.97 -8.12
CA LEU A 343 6.36 -2.38 -8.07
C LEU A 343 7.33 -3.25 -7.25
N LYS A 344 8.60 -2.85 -7.15
CA LYS A 344 9.63 -3.54 -6.36
C LYS A 344 9.71 -3.00 -4.94
N GLU A 345 9.76 -1.68 -4.78
CA GLU A 345 10.07 -1.05 -3.49
C GLU A 345 8.85 -0.88 -2.57
N LEU A 346 7.64 -0.66 -3.08
CA LEU A 346 6.47 -0.45 -2.22
C LEU A 346 6.16 -1.68 -1.35
N PRO A 347 6.11 -2.92 -1.87
CA PRO A 347 5.96 -4.10 -1.02
C PRO A 347 7.06 -4.22 0.05
N LEU A 348 8.32 -3.91 -0.32
CA LEU A 348 9.44 -3.90 0.61
C LEU A 348 9.27 -2.89 1.74
N THR A 349 8.62 -1.72 1.50
CA THR A 349 8.35 -0.77 2.59
C THR A 349 7.48 -1.39 3.70
N ALA A 350 6.45 -2.16 3.33
CA ALA A 350 5.60 -2.85 4.29
C ALA A 350 6.34 -4.00 4.99
N GLU A 351 7.17 -4.74 4.25
CA GLU A 351 7.97 -5.82 4.83
C GLU A 351 9.01 -5.29 5.83
N ILE A 352 9.71 -4.18 5.51
CA ILE A 352 10.60 -3.49 6.47
C ILE A 352 9.80 -3.02 7.69
N GLY A 353 8.63 -2.44 7.49
CA GLY A 353 7.74 -1.99 8.57
C GLY A 353 7.34 -3.10 9.54
N LYS A 354 7.19 -4.32 9.05
CA LYS A 354 6.87 -5.51 9.86
C LYS A 354 8.09 -6.16 10.49
N ALA A 355 9.26 -6.06 9.84
CA ALA A 355 10.48 -6.75 10.26
C ALA A 355 11.37 -5.93 11.22
N MET A 356 11.20 -4.60 11.28
CA MET A 356 12.06 -3.71 12.06
C MET A 356 11.31 -3.09 13.26
N PRO A 357 11.99 -2.85 14.40
CA PRO A 357 13.39 -3.16 14.69
C PRO A 357 13.69 -4.67 14.70
N ASP A 358 14.85 -5.06 14.18
CA ASP A 358 15.24 -6.47 14.08
C ASP A 358 15.74 -7.05 15.42
N THR A 359 16.03 -8.35 15.42
CA THR A 359 16.41 -9.08 16.65
C THR A 359 17.63 -8.50 17.33
N ILE A 360 18.64 -8.07 16.56
CA ILE A 360 19.86 -7.46 17.12
C ILE A 360 19.59 -6.08 17.69
N SER A 361 18.77 -5.26 17.01
CA SER A 361 18.38 -3.96 17.54
C SER A 361 17.61 -4.07 18.85
N MET A 362 16.66 -5.01 18.93
CA MET A 362 15.95 -5.33 20.18
C MET A 362 16.91 -5.83 21.27
N ALA A 363 17.87 -6.68 20.92
CA ALA A 363 18.87 -7.18 21.87
C ALA A 363 19.79 -6.08 22.42
N LEU A 364 20.17 -5.12 21.58
CA LEU A 364 20.99 -3.97 21.99
C LEU A 364 20.17 -2.99 22.84
N LYS A 365 18.88 -2.80 22.54
CA LYS A 365 17.94 -2.05 23.37
C LYS A 365 17.77 -2.69 24.75
N ASP A 366 17.58 -4.01 24.82
CA ASP A 366 17.51 -4.75 26.09
C ASP A 366 18.81 -4.63 26.89
N CYS A 367 19.96 -4.65 26.19
CA CYS A 367 21.28 -4.57 26.79
C CYS A 367 21.61 -3.18 27.36
N PHE A 368 21.29 -2.12 26.62
CA PHE A 368 21.68 -0.75 27.00
C PHE A 368 20.55 0.05 27.65
N GLY A 369 19.32 -0.48 27.63
CA GLY A 369 18.12 0.23 28.05
C GLY A 369 17.51 1.06 26.93
N ARG A 370 16.29 1.53 27.18
CA ARG A 370 15.54 2.39 26.24
C ARG A 370 16.14 3.80 26.21
N MET A 371 16.53 4.30 25.04
CA MET A 371 17.13 5.64 24.87
C MET A 371 16.14 6.68 24.36
N THR A 372 14.98 6.30 23.81
CA THR A 372 13.97 7.25 23.33
C THR A 372 13.32 8.11 24.42
N GLY A 373 13.74 8.02 25.68
CA GLY A 373 13.32 8.89 26.78
C GLY A 373 11.84 8.78 27.14
N GLY A 374 11.52 8.10 28.24
CA GLY A 374 10.21 8.21 28.88
C GLY A 374 9.10 7.33 28.26
N SER A 375 8.37 6.68 29.15
CA SER A 375 7.17 5.89 28.91
C SER A 375 6.08 6.72 28.21
N PHE A 376 6.03 6.69 26.88
CA PHE A 376 4.73 6.58 26.25
C PHE A 376 4.26 5.13 26.48
N GLN A 377 3.92 4.80 27.74
CA GLN A 377 2.83 3.85 27.94
C GLN A 377 1.65 4.59 27.36
N MET A 378 1.30 4.24 26.12
CA MET A 378 -0.06 4.49 25.66
C MET A 378 -0.96 3.80 26.67
N ASP A 379 -1.55 4.57 27.59
CA ASP A 379 -2.85 4.18 28.11
C ASP A 379 -3.71 3.93 26.86
N GLY A 380 -4.12 2.69 26.66
CA GLY A 380 -4.61 2.15 25.38
C GLY A 380 -5.89 2.79 24.82
N GLY A 381 -6.30 3.96 25.31
CA GLY A 381 -7.49 4.69 24.89
C GLY A 381 -7.29 5.69 23.74
N THR A 382 -6.08 6.21 23.48
CA THR A 382 -5.96 7.47 22.69
C THR A 382 -5.49 7.31 21.23
N ILE A 383 -5.21 6.10 20.73
CA ILE A 383 -4.76 5.93 19.32
C ILE A 383 -5.91 6.12 18.33
N LEU A 384 -7.14 5.73 18.71
CA LEU A 384 -8.28 5.80 17.78
C LEU A 384 -8.80 7.24 17.58
N GLU A 385 -8.59 8.13 18.55
CA GLU A 385 -9.02 9.54 18.46
C GLU A 385 -8.03 10.46 17.72
N GLY A 386 -6.73 10.10 17.70
CA GLY A 386 -5.70 10.92 17.04
C GLY A 386 -5.77 10.86 15.50
N TRP A 387 -6.28 9.76 14.95
CA TRP A 387 -6.37 9.56 13.49
C TRP A 387 -7.71 10.01 12.91
N THR A 388 -8.79 9.99 13.71
CA THR A 388 -10.07 10.58 13.34
C THR A 388 -10.04 12.12 13.35
N LYS A 389 -9.22 12.74 14.21
CA LYS A 389 -9.07 14.22 14.25
C LYS A 389 -8.19 14.83 13.15
N CYS A 390 -7.53 14.03 12.30
CA CYS A 390 -6.83 14.55 11.12
C CYS A 390 -7.74 14.68 9.88
N ALA A 391 -8.97 14.19 9.94
CA ALA A 391 -9.97 14.38 8.89
C ALA A 391 -10.81 15.65 9.06
N ASP A 392 -10.65 16.39 10.17
CA ASP A 392 -11.49 17.55 10.50
C ASP A 392 -10.69 18.71 11.12
N LYS A 393 -9.67 19.17 10.39
CA LYS A 393 -9.09 20.50 10.61
C LYS A 393 -9.10 21.26 9.31
N GLY A 394 -10.26 21.85 9.02
CA GLY A 394 -10.35 23.01 8.15
C GLY A 394 -9.44 24.13 8.65
N ASP A 395 -8.51 24.52 7.78
CA ASP A 395 -7.95 25.83 7.49
C ASP A 395 -8.49 27.04 8.30
N GLY A 396 -8.24 27.05 9.61
CA GLY A 396 -8.49 28.16 10.52
C GLY A 396 -7.33 29.17 10.63
N GLU A 397 -6.64 29.52 9.54
CA GLU A 397 -5.60 30.57 9.58
C GLU A 397 -5.76 31.65 8.49
N ARG A 398 -6.99 32.17 8.32
CA ARG A 398 -7.24 33.42 7.58
C ARG A 398 -8.04 34.51 8.30
N ASP A 399 -8.41 34.36 9.57
CA ASP A 399 -9.16 35.40 10.30
C ASP A 399 -8.47 35.93 11.57
N LYS A 400 -7.23 36.43 11.43
CA LYS A 400 -6.56 37.24 12.49
C LYS A 400 -6.59 38.75 12.23
N LYS A 401 -7.56 39.25 11.46
CA LYS A 401 -7.79 40.70 11.27
C LYS A 401 -9.26 41.11 11.30
N ARG A 402 -10.03 40.61 12.26
CA ARG A 402 -11.21 41.29 12.79
C ARG A 402 -11.57 40.67 14.14
N LEU A 403 -12.07 41.49 15.05
CA LEU A 403 -12.53 41.18 16.41
C LEU A 403 -11.43 41.07 17.49
N LYS A 404 -11.06 42.27 17.94
CA LYS A 404 -10.95 42.60 19.36
C LYS A 404 -12.39 42.62 19.90
N VAL A 405 -12.68 41.91 20.99
CA VAL A 405 -13.75 42.10 22.01
C VAL A 405 -14.08 40.72 22.62
N ASP A 406 -13.70 40.61 23.90
CA ASP A 406 -14.18 39.78 25.03
C ASP A 406 -14.11 38.23 24.90
N GLU A 407 -13.39 37.44 25.71
CA GLU A 407 -13.18 37.31 27.18
C GLU A 407 -14.41 36.80 27.94
N GLU A 408 -14.24 35.66 28.65
CA GLU A 408 -15.21 34.86 29.46
C GLU A 408 -16.05 33.87 28.62
N THR A 409 -16.18 32.56 28.89
CA THR A 409 -16.03 31.74 30.10
C THR A 409 -15.91 30.26 29.73
N SER A 410 -15.19 29.51 30.56
CA SER A 410 -15.05 28.04 30.58
C SER A 410 -16.03 27.41 31.56
N VAL A 411 -16.55 26.20 31.30
CA VAL A 411 -16.66 25.00 32.19
C VAL A 411 -17.75 24.02 31.68
N ALA A 412 -17.48 22.71 31.84
CA ALA A 412 -18.38 21.54 31.84
C ALA A 412 -18.39 20.63 30.60
N ALA A 413 -17.54 19.60 30.62
CA ALA A 413 -17.62 18.42 29.77
C ALA A 413 -17.48 17.16 30.64
N ALA A 414 -18.58 16.49 30.95
CA ALA A 414 -18.64 15.11 31.47
C ALA A 414 -20.09 14.61 31.62
N ALA A 415 -20.76 14.24 30.53
CA ALA A 415 -21.91 13.31 30.53
C ALA A 415 -22.41 13.01 29.11
N ALA A 416 -21.94 11.94 28.46
CA ALA A 416 -22.61 11.35 27.29
C ALA A 416 -22.00 9.97 26.95
N ALA A 417 -22.47 8.91 27.62
CA ALA A 417 -22.16 7.54 27.25
C ALA A 417 -23.31 6.60 27.61
N GLU A 418 -24.49 6.80 27.00
CA GLU A 418 -25.60 5.83 27.03
C GLU A 418 -26.70 6.23 26.02
N ASN A 419 -26.60 5.80 24.75
CA ASN A 419 -27.78 5.56 23.90
C ASN A 419 -27.41 4.88 22.56
N ASN A 420 -27.35 3.55 22.55
CA ASN A 420 -27.24 2.77 21.31
C ASN A 420 -28.10 1.50 21.39
N GLN A 421 -29.43 1.67 21.38
CA GLN A 421 -30.37 0.54 21.22
C GLN A 421 -31.49 0.77 20.20
N ASN A 422 -31.65 1.98 19.63
CA ASN A 422 -32.76 2.23 18.68
C ASN A 422 -32.41 2.02 17.19
N GLY A 423 -31.14 1.74 16.84
CA GLY A 423 -30.72 1.49 15.47
C GLY A 423 -30.98 0.08 14.92
N LYS A 424 -31.32 -0.89 15.80
CA LYS A 424 -31.46 -2.31 15.39
C LYS A 424 -32.82 -2.61 14.74
N LYS A 425 -33.85 -1.81 14.99
CA LYS A 425 -35.22 -2.09 14.54
C LYS A 425 -35.48 -1.74 13.06
N VAL A 426 -34.71 -0.82 12.50
CA VAL A 426 -34.84 -0.38 11.10
C VAL A 426 -34.07 -1.31 10.14
N ALA A 427 -33.02 -1.98 10.63
CA ALA A 427 -32.26 -2.93 9.82
C ALA A 427 -33.05 -4.22 9.54
N ASP A 428 -33.79 -4.75 10.52
CA ASP A 428 -34.56 -6.00 10.36
C ASP A 428 -35.72 -5.85 9.34
N GLU A 429 -36.40 -4.69 9.30
CA GLU A 429 -37.51 -4.48 8.33
C GLU A 429 -37.03 -4.42 6.87
N THR A 430 -35.80 -3.97 6.62
CA THR A 430 -35.22 -3.92 5.26
C THR A 430 -34.75 -5.28 4.75
N VAL A 431 -34.41 -6.21 5.66
CA VAL A 431 -33.98 -7.57 5.32
C VAL A 431 -35.19 -8.42 4.90
N ASP A 432 -36.33 -8.25 5.58
CA ASP A 432 -37.57 -8.97 5.25
C ASP A 432 -38.15 -8.59 3.87
N GLU A 433 -38.02 -7.32 3.46
CA GLU A 433 -38.44 -6.87 2.13
C GLU A 433 -37.55 -7.45 1.02
N PHE A 434 -36.24 -7.56 1.27
CA PHE A 434 -35.29 -8.13 0.32
C PHE A 434 -35.44 -9.65 0.16
N GLU A 435 -35.73 -10.37 1.24
CA GLU A 435 -36.05 -11.80 1.17
C GLU A 435 -37.33 -12.10 0.40
N ALA A 436 -38.35 -11.26 0.54
CA ALA A 436 -39.60 -11.40 -0.20
C ALA A 436 -39.38 -11.25 -1.73
N GLU A 437 -38.45 -10.37 -2.13
CA GLU A 437 -38.09 -10.17 -3.53
C GLU A 437 -37.29 -11.36 -4.12
N LEU A 438 -36.37 -11.94 -3.35
CA LEU A 438 -35.60 -13.12 -3.76
C LEU A 438 -36.46 -14.39 -3.87
N LYS A 439 -37.44 -14.54 -2.97
CA LYS A 439 -38.41 -15.66 -3.00
C LYS A 439 -39.32 -15.57 -4.24
N ALA A 440 -39.66 -14.36 -4.69
CA ALA A 440 -40.40 -14.15 -5.93
C ALA A 440 -39.58 -14.49 -7.20
N ALA A 441 -38.24 -14.47 -7.11
CA ALA A 441 -37.33 -14.86 -8.18
C ALA A 441 -36.99 -16.37 -8.19
N ASN A 442 -37.64 -17.17 -7.33
CA ASN A 442 -37.38 -18.60 -7.18
C ASN A 442 -35.93 -18.90 -6.73
N VAL A 443 -35.31 -17.94 -6.03
CA VAL A 443 -33.99 -18.09 -5.40
C VAL A 443 -34.22 -18.41 -3.92
N GLU A 444 -33.76 -19.57 -3.49
CA GLU A 444 -33.89 -20.00 -2.10
C GLU A 444 -32.76 -19.35 -1.28
N VAL A 445 -33.14 -18.46 -0.36
CA VAL A 445 -32.21 -17.79 0.56
C VAL A 445 -32.00 -18.72 1.76
N ILE A 446 -30.77 -19.20 1.92
CA ILE A 446 -30.37 -20.02 3.07
C ILE A 446 -29.88 -19.07 4.15
N HIS A 447 -30.69 -18.88 5.21
CA HIS A 447 -30.29 -18.13 6.39
C HIS A 447 -29.17 -18.84 7.13
N THR A 448 -28.07 -18.12 7.39
CA THR A 448 -26.93 -18.63 8.15
C THR A 448 -27.30 -19.10 9.55
N ASP A 449 -28.39 -18.55 10.10
CA ASP A 449 -28.85 -18.83 11.46
C ASP A 449 -29.78 -20.07 11.52
N SER A 450 -30.17 -20.60 10.34
CA SER A 450 -30.92 -21.86 10.21
C SER A 450 -30.02 -23.07 9.93
N LEU A 451 -28.70 -22.88 9.88
CA LEU A 451 -27.72 -23.96 9.83
C LEU A 451 -27.46 -24.48 11.26
N THR A 452 -28.47 -25.13 11.85
CA THR A 452 -28.27 -25.95 13.04
C THR A 452 -27.70 -27.31 12.64
N ALA A 453 -26.40 -27.48 12.94
CA ALA A 453 -25.75 -28.74 13.31
C ALA A 453 -26.01 -30.01 12.45
N ASP A 454 -25.87 -29.91 11.12
CA ASP A 454 -25.49 -31.08 10.31
C ASP A 454 -24.01 -30.96 9.93
N ASP A 455 -23.16 -31.57 10.76
CA ASP A 455 -21.69 -31.59 10.66
C ASP A 455 -21.17 -32.11 9.30
N ASP A 456 -22.00 -32.82 8.53
CA ASP A 456 -21.59 -33.43 7.27
C ASP A 456 -21.42 -32.41 6.12
N ILE A 457 -22.14 -31.28 6.14
CA ILE A 457 -22.06 -30.26 5.06
C ILE A 457 -20.83 -29.37 5.25
N MET A 458 -20.51 -28.98 6.48
CA MET A 458 -19.29 -28.22 6.79
C MET A 458 -18.04 -29.08 6.60
N LYS A 459 -18.11 -30.37 6.92
CA LYS A 459 -17.01 -31.31 6.65
C LYS A 459 -16.75 -31.47 5.15
N GLN A 460 -17.81 -31.50 4.33
CA GLN A 460 -17.67 -31.55 2.86
C GLN A 460 -17.10 -30.24 2.28
N ILE A 461 -17.45 -29.07 2.84
CA ILE A 461 -16.89 -27.77 2.40
C ILE A 461 -15.42 -27.60 2.84
N VAL A 462 -15.01 -28.18 3.96
CA VAL A 462 -13.62 -28.15 4.46
C VAL A 462 -12.75 -29.17 3.74
N ASP A 463 -13.25 -30.39 3.52
CA ASP A 463 -12.54 -31.44 2.77
C ASP A 463 -12.35 -31.05 1.28
N ASP A 464 -13.26 -30.25 0.69
CA ASP A 464 -13.13 -29.73 -0.67
C ASP A 464 -12.17 -28.52 -0.78
N ASN A 465 -11.87 -27.82 0.32
CA ASN A 465 -11.02 -26.61 0.31
C ASN A 465 -9.63 -26.79 0.94
N VAL A 466 -9.35 -27.92 1.59
CA VAL A 466 -8.02 -28.26 2.13
C VAL A 466 -7.50 -29.52 1.47
N GLY A 467 -7.17 -29.41 0.19
CA GLY A 467 -6.55 -30.49 -0.58
C GLY A 467 -5.03 -30.47 -0.51
N MET A 468 -4.48 -31.53 0.07
CA MET A 468 -3.14 -32.13 -0.11
C MET A 468 -2.20 -32.15 1.11
N ASP A 469 -2.39 -33.23 1.86
CA ASP A 469 -1.33 -34.16 2.26
C ASP A 469 -0.18 -34.27 1.24
N VAL A 470 1.05 -34.16 1.77
CA VAL A 470 2.29 -34.55 1.08
C VAL A 470 2.50 -36.03 1.33
N ASP A 471 2.05 -36.86 0.39
CA ASP A 471 2.33 -38.29 0.36
C ASP A 471 3.75 -38.52 -0.20
N VAL A 472 4.74 -38.66 0.70
CA VAL A 472 6.11 -39.05 0.35
C VAL A 472 6.14 -40.56 0.14
N GLY A 473 5.77 -40.98 -1.05
CA GLY A 473 5.84 -42.37 -1.51
C GLY A 473 7.25 -42.93 -1.51
N ALA A 474 7.43 -44.02 -0.77
CA ALA A 474 8.61 -44.87 -0.74
C ALA A 474 8.85 -45.56 -2.10
N GLY A 475 10.09 -45.52 -2.58
CA GLY A 475 10.51 -46.22 -3.79
C GLY A 475 12.02 -46.23 -4.04
N ASN A 476 12.69 -47.25 -3.48
CA ASN A 476 13.94 -47.89 -3.94
C ASN A 476 15.07 -47.03 -4.54
N SER A 477 16.16 -46.87 -3.77
CA SER A 477 17.50 -47.12 -4.33
C SER A 477 18.44 -47.73 -3.27
N ALA A 478 19.12 -48.77 -3.74
CA ALA A 478 20.11 -49.62 -3.10
C ALA A 478 21.21 -48.79 -2.39
N GLU A 479 21.56 -49.15 -1.15
CA GLU A 479 22.75 -49.97 -0.82
C GLU A 479 23.98 -49.08 -0.52
N TRP A 480 24.85 -49.61 0.36
CA TRP A 480 26.07 -49.05 0.96
C TRP A 480 25.92 -48.46 2.39
N GLY A 481 26.32 -49.28 3.37
CA GLY A 481 27.14 -48.75 4.47
C GLY A 481 26.74 -49.10 5.90
N SER A 482 26.81 -50.37 6.24
CA SER A 482 26.86 -50.93 7.60
C SER A 482 27.87 -50.23 8.53
N SER A 483 27.46 -49.92 9.77
CA SER A 483 28.24 -50.28 10.97
C SER A 483 27.44 -50.02 12.25
N ASP A 484 27.24 -51.11 12.98
CA ASP A 484 26.73 -51.24 14.34
C ASP A 484 27.41 -50.33 15.37
N ASN A 485 26.68 -49.93 16.40
CA ASN A 485 27.09 -50.14 17.78
C ASN A 485 25.93 -49.94 18.77
N ALA A 486 25.48 -51.07 19.30
CA ALA A 486 24.57 -51.22 20.42
C ALA A 486 25.33 -51.18 21.76
N TRP A 487 24.83 -50.42 22.74
CA TRP A 487 25.11 -50.52 24.18
C TRP A 487 23.83 -50.01 24.89
N GLY A 488 22.95 -50.88 25.39
CA GLY A 488 22.91 -51.38 26.80
C GLY A 488 21.99 -50.48 27.64
N ALA A 489 20.72 -50.81 27.91
CA ALA A 489 20.18 -51.79 28.86
C ALA A 489 20.40 -51.45 30.34
N ASP A 490 19.30 -51.65 31.11
CA ASP A 490 19.19 -51.80 32.58
C ASP A 490 19.18 -50.50 33.42
N ASP A 491 18.39 -50.32 34.49
CA ASP A 491 17.40 -51.11 35.24
C ASP A 491 16.88 -50.19 36.39
N GLY A 492 15.72 -50.48 36.99
CA GLY A 492 15.39 -49.99 38.34
C GLY A 492 14.02 -49.35 38.53
N GLY A 493 12.98 -50.18 38.60
CA GLY A 493 11.69 -49.81 39.19
C GLY A 493 11.65 -50.03 40.70
N TRP A 494 10.83 -49.24 41.41
CA TRP A 494 10.28 -49.53 42.75
C TRP A 494 8.93 -48.82 42.92
N GLY A 495 7.89 -49.58 43.28
CA GLY A 495 6.73 -49.03 44.01
C GLY A 495 5.34 -49.30 43.42
N GLN A 496 4.85 -50.54 43.51
CA GLN A 496 3.43 -50.91 43.39
C GLN A 496 2.66 -50.63 44.69
N ALA A 497 1.45 -50.05 44.58
CA ALA A 497 0.22 -50.37 45.33
C ALA A 497 -0.92 -49.49 44.79
N SER A 498 -2.19 -49.86 44.66
CA SER A 498 -2.93 -51.12 44.52
C SER A 498 -4.39 -50.72 44.30
N GLU A 499 -5.10 -51.37 43.36
CA GLU A 499 -6.58 -51.49 43.25
C GLU A 499 -7.37 -50.19 42.94
N ALA A 500 -8.42 -50.09 42.11
CA ALA A 500 -9.27 -50.99 41.33
C ALA A 500 -9.98 -50.06 40.30
N ASP A 501 -9.99 -50.41 39.01
CA ASP A 501 -11.17 -50.92 38.30
C ASP A 501 -12.10 -49.84 37.69
N GLY A 502 -12.28 -49.90 36.37
CA GLY A 502 -13.44 -49.35 35.67
C GLY A 502 -13.22 -48.18 34.69
N GLY A 503 -13.02 -48.50 33.41
CA GLY A 503 -13.67 -47.74 32.32
C GLY A 503 -12.78 -46.95 31.35
N ASN A 504 -12.55 -47.56 30.18
CA ASN A 504 -12.10 -47.01 28.89
C ASN A 504 -11.94 -45.48 28.76
N VAL A 505 -10.69 -45.07 28.55
CA VAL A 505 -10.29 -43.81 27.92
C VAL A 505 -9.85 -44.13 26.49
N LEU A 506 -10.54 -43.55 25.50
CA LEU A 506 -9.98 -43.32 24.17
C LEU A 506 -9.79 -41.81 24.00
N ASP A 507 -8.58 -41.45 23.64
CA ASP A 507 -8.09 -40.14 23.25
C ASP A 507 -8.98 -39.44 22.22
N ILE A 508 -9.19 -38.13 22.39
CA ILE A 508 -8.87 -37.03 21.44
C ILE A 508 -9.32 -35.69 22.06
N PRO A 509 -8.49 -34.62 22.00
CA PRO A 509 -8.70 -33.38 22.74
C PRO A 509 -9.74 -32.45 22.11
N ALA A 510 -10.68 -31.99 22.93
CA ALA A 510 -11.58 -30.89 22.63
C ALA A 510 -10.94 -29.56 23.09
N THR A 511 -10.51 -28.74 22.12
CA THR A 511 -10.31 -27.30 22.31
C THR A 511 -11.38 -26.56 21.51
N THR A 512 -12.59 -26.53 22.07
CA THR A 512 -13.63 -25.59 21.72
C THR A 512 -13.68 -24.52 22.81
N VAL A 513 -13.26 -23.32 22.43
CA VAL A 513 -13.39 -22.09 23.23
C VAL A 513 -14.88 -21.77 23.31
N SER A 514 -15.49 -22.05 24.47
CA SER A 514 -16.84 -21.57 24.81
C SER A 514 -16.73 -20.16 25.38
N THR A 515 -17.22 -19.17 24.65
CA THR A 515 -17.48 -17.83 25.14
C THR A 515 -18.86 -17.81 25.81
N ASP A 516 -18.90 -18.19 27.09
CA ASP A 516 -19.99 -17.82 28.00
C ASP A 516 -19.50 -16.69 28.91
N ILE A 517 -19.76 -15.45 28.47
CA ILE A 517 -19.66 -14.25 29.29
C ILE A 517 -20.95 -14.19 30.12
N SER A 518 -20.89 -14.68 31.35
CA SER A 518 -21.81 -14.31 32.44
C SER A 518 -21.29 -14.87 33.77
N GLY A 519 -20.39 -14.12 34.42
CA GLY A 519 -19.82 -14.51 35.70
C GLY A 519 -19.08 -13.39 36.42
N TRP A 520 -19.83 -12.42 36.94
CA TRP A 520 -19.35 -11.39 37.88
C TRP A 520 -19.01 -12.02 39.26
N GLY A 521 -17.90 -12.75 39.38
CA GLY A 521 -17.65 -13.44 40.65
C GLY A 521 -16.33 -14.12 40.94
N ASN A 522 -15.22 -13.87 40.21
CA ASN A 522 -13.92 -14.40 40.65
C ASN A 522 -12.74 -13.47 40.29
N ASN A 523 -12.56 -12.42 41.08
CA ASN A 523 -11.27 -11.76 41.21
C ASN A 523 -10.33 -12.65 42.03
N SER A 524 -9.71 -13.62 41.37
CA SER A 524 -8.49 -14.28 41.87
C SER A 524 -7.35 -13.26 41.77
N THR A 525 -7.14 -12.48 42.83
CA THR A 525 -5.93 -11.66 43.05
C THR A 525 -4.67 -12.52 43.24
N GLN A 526 -4.76 -13.84 43.08
CA GLN A 526 -3.68 -14.79 43.36
C GLN A 526 -2.79 -15.07 42.14
N ASP A 527 -3.24 -14.76 40.92
CA ASP A 527 -2.44 -14.95 39.69
C ASP A 527 -1.45 -13.82 39.40
N LEU A 528 -1.60 -12.65 40.04
CA LEU A 528 -0.65 -11.52 39.88
C LEU A 528 0.70 -11.76 40.57
N TRP A 529 0.79 -12.69 41.53
CA TRP A 529 2.05 -13.01 42.21
C TRP A 529 2.84 -14.13 41.51
N ALA A 530 2.20 -14.92 40.65
CA ALA A 530 2.86 -15.95 39.86
C ALA A 530 3.82 -15.34 38.82
N ASP A 531 3.49 -14.15 38.28
CA ASP A 531 4.35 -13.45 37.32
C ASP A 531 5.57 -12.77 37.95
N THR A 532 5.58 -12.58 39.28
CA THR A 532 6.71 -11.94 39.99
C THR A 532 7.95 -12.83 40.06
N TRP A 533 7.80 -14.15 39.83
CA TRP A 533 8.89 -15.14 39.78
C TRP A 533 9.03 -15.81 38.42
N SER A 534 8.56 -15.14 37.36
CA SER A 534 8.88 -15.56 36.00
C SER A 534 10.40 -15.71 35.85
N ALA A 535 10.82 -16.82 35.24
CA ALA A 535 12.24 -17.11 35.04
C ALA A 535 12.91 -15.88 34.39
N PRO A 536 14.10 -15.45 34.86
CA PRO A 536 14.73 -14.23 34.40
C PRO A 536 14.81 -14.27 32.87
N LYS A 537 14.15 -13.31 32.22
CA LYS A 537 14.08 -13.21 30.77
C LYS A 537 15.51 -13.18 30.22
N VAL A 538 15.89 -14.25 29.51
CA VAL A 538 17.26 -14.38 28.97
C VAL A 538 17.52 -13.19 28.04
N CYS A 539 18.58 -12.42 28.31
CA CYS A 539 18.95 -11.27 27.49
C CYS A 539 19.16 -11.72 26.04
N LEU A 540 18.42 -11.14 25.09
CA LEU A 540 18.49 -11.51 23.67
C LEU A 540 19.92 -11.43 23.09
N ILE A 541 20.75 -10.53 23.63
CA ILE A 541 22.14 -10.38 23.21
C ILE A 541 22.97 -11.64 23.46
N MET A 542 22.73 -12.34 24.58
CA MET A 542 23.40 -13.61 24.91
C MET A 542 22.99 -14.73 23.96
N LYS A 543 21.75 -14.71 23.46
CA LYS A 543 21.27 -15.67 22.46
C LYS A 543 21.95 -15.45 21.10
N LEU A 544 22.14 -14.18 20.70
CA LEU A 544 22.70 -13.83 19.40
C LEU A 544 24.23 -13.92 19.34
N LEU A 545 24.91 -13.43 20.38
CA LEU A 545 26.38 -13.37 20.43
C LEU A 545 27.00 -14.51 21.25
N GLY A 546 26.23 -15.14 22.14
CA GLY A 546 26.81 -15.96 23.21
C GLY A 546 27.36 -15.08 24.34
N PRO A 547 28.19 -15.65 25.23
CA PRO A 547 28.91 -14.87 26.23
C PRO A 547 29.74 -13.77 25.58
N THR A 548 29.40 -12.51 25.85
CA THR A 548 30.04 -11.35 25.24
C THR A 548 30.39 -10.29 26.29
N VAL A 549 31.51 -9.60 26.09
CA VAL A 549 31.93 -8.44 26.90
C VAL A 549 31.42 -7.11 26.33
N LEU A 550 30.51 -7.15 25.33
CA LEU A 550 29.92 -5.95 24.72
C LEU A 550 29.37 -4.94 25.76
N PRO A 551 28.57 -5.34 26.77
CA PRO A 551 28.03 -4.38 27.75
C PRO A 551 29.09 -3.75 28.65
N LEU A 552 30.24 -4.43 28.83
CA LEU A 552 31.36 -3.96 29.65
C LEU A 552 32.30 -3.05 28.86
N THR A 553 32.44 -3.29 27.56
CA THR A 553 33.39 -2.59 26.69
C THR A 553 32.76 -1.45 25.90
N HIS A 554 31.44 -1.45 25.73
CA HIS A 554 30.70 -0.46 24.95
C HIS A 554 29.54 0.14 25.75
N THR A 555 29.12 1.33 25.34
CA THR A 555 27.99 2.08 25.88
C THR A 555 27.29 2.82 24.75
N THR A 556 26.18 3.49 25.04
CA THR A 556 25.48 4.32 24.07
C THR A 556 26.15 5.69 23.94
N GLY A 557 26.30 6.14 22.69
CA GLY A 557 26.83 7.45 22.32
C GLY A 557 25.72 8.41 21.93
N ILE A 558 25.73 8.81 20.65
CA ILE A 558 24.74 9.72 20.09
C ILE A 558 23.40 9.02 19.92
N VAL A 559 22.32 9.71 20.28
CA VAL A 559 20.94 9.30 20.04
C VAL A 559 20.31 10.32 19.10
N GLU A 560 19.96 9.88 17.90
CA GLU A 560 19.49 10.74 16.80
C GLU A 560 18.19 10.20 16.23
N GLN A 561 17.18 11.06 16.08
CA GLN A 561 15.98 10.77 15.30
C GLN A 561 16.10 11.47 13.95
N SER A 562 16.16 10.72 12.85
CA SER A 562 16.33 11.32 11.51
C SER A 562 15.90 10.41 10.38
N THR A 563 15.61 11.01 9.23
CA THR A 563 15.42 10.27 7.98
C THR A 563 16.76 10.03 7.30
N ARG A 564 17.03 8.78 6.98
CA ARG A 564 18.29 8.32 6.38
C ARG A 564 18.00 7.50 5.13
N ARG A 565 18.82 7.66 4.09
CA ARG A 565 18.73 6.92 2.83
C ARG A 565 19.73 5.76 2.82
N ILE A 566 19.29 4.60 2.35
CA ILE A 566 20.15 3.42 2.18
C ILE A 566 21.14 3.67 1.05
N LYS A 567 22.40 3.88 1.40
CA LYS A 567 23.49 4.13 0.44
C LYS A 567 24.10 2.83 -0.08
N SER A 568 24.33 1.88 0.82
CA SER A 568 24.89 0.57 0.45
C SER A 568 24.59 -0.48 1.51
N VAL A 569 24.52 -1.73 1.08
CA VAL A 569 24.32 -2.89 1.96
C VAL A 569 25.51 -3.85 1.83
N ILE A 570 26.12 -4.20 2.96
CA ILE A 570 27.32 -5.04 3.05
C ILE A 570 26.95 -6.29 3.85
N ARG A 571 26.81 -7.42 3.17
CA ARG A 571 26.56 -8.72 3.81
C ARG A 571 27.76 -9.15 4.68
N PRO A 572 27.52 -9.94 5.75
CA PRO A 572 28.61 -10.55 6.49
C PRO A 572 29.42 -11.49 5.57
N PRO A 573 30.71 -11.72 5.88
CA PRO A 573 31.53 -12.66 5.12
C PRO A 573 30.95 -14.09 5.22
N ALA A 574 30.72 -14.74 4.07
CA ALA A 574 30.07 -16.06 4.00
C ALA A 574 30.82 -17.17 4.76
N THR A 575 32.15 -17.09 4.78
CA THR A 575 32.99 -17.99 5.58
C THR A 575 33.22 -17.37 6.96
N PRO A 576 32.79 -18.04 8.04
CA PRO A 576 33.17 -17.62 9.38
C PRO A 576 34.69 -17.77 9.47
N ALA A 577 35.42 -16.65 9.38
CA ALA A 577 36.86 -16.66 9.62
C ALA A 577 37.11 -17.41 10.93
N LYS A 578 37.96 -18.44 10.90
CA LYS A 578 38.28 -19.28 12.06
C LYS A 578 38.49 -18.33 13.24
N SER A 579 37.61 -18.37 14.24
CA SER A 579 37.75 -17.50 15.41
C SER A 579 39.15 -17.77 15.93
N VAL A 580 40.02 -16.78 15.81
CA VAL A 580 41.28 -16.83 16.52
C VAL A 580 40.84 -16.64 17.96
N ALA A 581 40.49 -17.75 18.62
CA ALA A 581 40.34 -17.83 20.05
C ALA A 581 41.74 -17.57 20.62
N GLY A 582 42.18 -16.32 20.53
CA GLY A 582 43.36 -15.87 21.20
C GLY A 582 43.01 -15.94 22.68
N GLU A 583 43.75 -16.76 23.41
CA GLU A 583 43.75 -16.85 24.88
C GLU A 583 44.23 -15.54 25.55
N GLY A 584 43.95 -14.38 24.94
CA GLY A 584 44.16 -13.08 25.53
C GLY A 584 43.08 -12.87 26.58
N GLU A 585 43.46 -13.03 27.84
CA GLU A 585 42.65 -12.93 29.06
C GLU A 585 42.06 -11.51 29.34
N GLY A 586 41.79 -10.70 28.31
CA GLY A 586 41.42 -9.30 28.43
C GLY A 586 40.12 -8.93 27.71
N GLU A 587 39.40 -7.98 28.31
CA GLU A 587 38.33 -7.21 27.68
C GLU A 587 38.89 -6.37 26.52
N ASP A 588 38.97 -6.98 25.34
CA ASP A 588 39.38 -6.31 24.11
C ASP A 588 38.15 -5.80 23.34
N PRO A 589 37.89 -4.48 23.31
CA PRO A 589 36.78 -3.92 22.53
C PRO A 589 36.94 -4.17 21.02
N GLU A 590 38.16 -4.33 20.51
CA GLU A 590 38.39 -4.59 19.08
C GLU A 590 37.86 -5.97 18.68
N GLY A 591 38.09 -6.99 19.51
CA GLY A 591 37.55 -8.34 19.28
C GLY A 591 36.02 -8.37 19.25
N VAL A 592 35.35 -7.57 20.09
CA VAL A 592 33.88 -7.45 20.07
C VAL A 592 33.39 -6.83 18.77
N GLU A 593 34.01 -5.76 18.30
CA GLU A 593 33.65 -5.12 17.03
C GLU A 593 33.89 -6.06 15.84
N GLU A 594 34.99 -6.81 15.82
CA GLU A 594 35.26 -7.81 14.78
C GLU A 594 34.21 -8.92 14.77
N GLU A 595 33.76 -9.36 15.94
CA GLU A 595 32.67 -10.34 16.06
C GLU A 595 31.35 -9.79 15.52
N LEU A 596 31.01 -8.53 15.81
CA LEU A 596 29.84 -7.86 15.25
C LEU A 596 29.92 -7.78 13.71
N GLU A 597 31.07 -7.37 13.15
CA GLU A 597 31.27 -7.30 11.69
C GLU A 597 31.17 -8.66 11.00
N LYS A 598 31.51 -9.73 11.72
CA LYS A 598 31.50 -11.09 11.19
C LYS A 598 30.11 -11.70 11.19
N ARG A 599 29.29 -11.42 12.22
CA ARG A 599 27.96 -12.02 12.38
C ARG A 599 26.85 -11.24 11.70
N PHE A 600 26.93 -9.91 11.70
CA PHE A 600 25.86 -9.04 11.23
C PHE A 600 26.18 -8.39 9.89
N ALA A 601 25.14 -8.08 9.14
CA ALA A 601 25.26 -7.24 7.97
C ALA A 601 25.39 -5.78 8.38
N LYS A 602 25.97 -4.97 7.50
CA LYS A 602 26.15 -3.54 7.69
C LYS A 602 25.41 -2.79 6.61
N VAL A 603 24.58 -1.85 7.01
CA VAL A 603 23.84 -0.97 6.11
C VAL A 603 24.36 0.43 6.32
N VAL A 604 24.96 0.99 5.28
CA VAL A 604 25.46 2.37 5.31
C VAL A 604 24.29 3.27 4.92
N LEU A 605 23.92 4.16 5.83
CA LEU A 605 22.83 5.10 5.66
C LEU A 605 23.37 6.52 5.59
N GLU A 606 23.04 7.25 4.53
CA GLU A 606 23.38 8.67 4.39
C GLU A 606 22.21 9.55 4.83
N PRO A 607 22.46 10.79 5.28
CA PRO A 607 21.38 11.74 5.62
C PRO A 607 20.42 11.96 4.44
N TRP A 608 19.11 11.89 4.70
CA TRP A 608 18.08 12.36 3.77
C TRP A 608 17.40 13.58 4.39
N VAL A 609 17.80 14.76 3.93
CA VAL A 609 17.35 16.03 4.52
C VAL A 609 16.26 16.62 3.62
N GLY A 610 15.05 16.74 4.18
CA GLY A 610 13.95 17.48 3.57
C GLY A 610 13.86 18.92 4.09
N ASP A 611 12.83 19.62 3.62
CA ASP A 611 12.48 20.96 4.10
C ASP A 611 11.83 20.87 5.51
N ASP A 612 11.69 22.00 6.22
CA ASP A 612 11.15 21.96 7.60
C ASP A 612 9.69 21.46 7.66
N ASP A 613 8.91 21.66 6.60
CA ASP A 613 7.49 21.25 6.47
C ASP A 613 7.31 19.91 5.74
N SER A 614 8.41 19.20 5.48
CA SER A 614 8.40 17.92 4.77
C SER A 614 8.19 16.74 5.72
N ASP A 615 7.64 15.63 5.21
CA ASP A 615 7.62 14.34 5.92
C ASP A 615 9.04 13.86 6.23
N ILE A 616 10.00 14.26 5.40
CA ILE A 616 11.43 14.01 5.58
C ILE A 616 12.00 15.04 6.57
N ARG A 617 11.72 14.81 7.85
CA ARG A 617 12.14 15.70 8.94
C ARG A 617 13.66 15.86 9.03
N LYS A 618 14.09 17.07 9.40
CA LYS A 618 15.50 17.34 9.75
C LYS A 618 15.91 16.50 10.98
N PRO A 619 17.19 16.08 11.07
CA PRO A 619 17.68 15.33 12.22
C PRO A 619 17.50 16.06 13.54
N ILE A 620 17.04 15.33 14.56
CA ILE A 620 16.85 15.80 15.93
C ILE A 620 17.74 14.97 16.85
N ILE A 621 18.57 15.62 17.67
CA ILE A 621 19.36 14.95 18.70
C ILE A 621 18.55 14.86 19.99
N ARG A 622 18.41 13.64 20.52
CA ARG A 622 17.66 13.41 21.76
C ARG A 622 18.45 13.86 22.97
N SER A 623 17.73 14.27 24.02
CA SER A 623 18.30 14.66 25.31
C SER A 623 19.12 13.55 26.00
N THR A 624 18.85 12.29 25.68
CA THR A 624 19.57 11.10 26.18
C THR A 624 20.92 10.85 25.49
N SER A 625 21.25 11.62 24.45
CA SER A 625 22.51 11.55 23.71
C SER A 625 23.70 11.90 24.61
N LYS A 626 24.76 11.07 24.59
CA LYS A 626 25.99 11.27 25.38
C LYS A 626 27.20 11.69 24.53
N GLY A 627 27.08 11.65 23.20
CA GLY A 627 28.17 11.94 22.28
C GLY A 627 28.29 13.42 21.90
N GLN A 628 29.49 13.84 21.47
CA GLN A 628 29.69 15.17 20.90
C GLN A 628 29.05 15.25 19.52
N VAL A 629 28.18 16.26 19.33
CA VAL A 629 27.52 16.52 18.05
C VAL A 629 28.01 17.85 17.48
N TYR A 630 27.98 17.97 16.15
CA TYR A 630 28.40 19.18 15.45
C TYR A 630 27.57 20.41 15.87
N PRO A 631 28.19 21.57 16.15
CA PRO A 631 27.47 22.80 16.48
C PRO A 631 26.48 23.20 15.37
N GLY A 632 25.28 23.66 15.74
CA GLY A 632 24.21 23.93 14.77
C GLY A 632 23.17 22.81 14.63
N SER A 633 23.41 21.64 15.25
CA SER A 633 22.42 20.56 15.28
C SER A 633 21.23 20.93 16.19
N LYS A 634 20.01 20.60 15.76
CA LYS A 634 18.79 20.80 16.55
C LYS A 634 18.68 19.70 17.62
N MET A 635 18.47 20.12 18.86
CA MET A 635 18.14 19.25 19.98
C MET A 635 16.61 19.06 20.07
N GLU A 636 16.19 18.03 20.81
CA GLU A 636 14.79 17.68 21.07
C GLU A 636 13.97 18.81 21.73
N ASP A 637 14.61 19.64 22.56
CA ASP A 637 13.99 20.83 23.18
C ASP A 637 13.90 22.04 22.24
N GLY A 638 14.26 21.86 20.96
CA GLY A 638 14.32 22.92 19.95
C GLY A 638 15.56 23.81 20.05
N THR A 639 16.41 23.63 21.06
CA THR A 639 17.67 24.38 21.16
C THR A 639 18.65 23.93 20.10
N VAL A 640 19.59 24.80 19.76
CA VAL A 640 20.66 24.49 18.82
C VAL A 640 21.94 24.27 19.62
N VAL A 641 22.69 23.21 19.33
CA VAL A 641 23.97 22.95 19.99
C VAL A 641 24.92 24.12 19.72
N GLU A 642 25.19 24.92 20.75
CA GLU A 642 26.15 26.02 20.70
C GLU A 642 27.58 25.48 20.87
N GLY A 643 28.53 26.02 20.12
CA GLY A 643 29.93 25.64 20.25
C GLY A 643 30.80 26.14 19.11
N ASN A 644 32.10 26.23 19.37
CA ASN A 644 33.07 26.48 18.29
C ASN A 644 33.17 25.24 17.40
N ILE A 645 33.25 25.46 16.09
CA ILE A 645 33.46 24.40 15.11
C ILE A 645 34.71 23.61 15.53
N PRO A 646 34.57 22.31 15.84
CA PRO A 646 35.70 21.50 16.24
C PRO A 646 36.72 21.44 15.10
N PRO A 647 38.03 21.32 15.39
CA PRO A 647 39.03 21.16 14.34
C PRO A 647 38.64 20.00 13.42
N PRO A 648 38.90 20.06 12.10
CA PRO A 648 38.52 19.00 11.15
C PRO A 648 39.14 17.63 11.44
N GLU A 649 40.12 17.56 12.35
CA GLU A 649 40.70 16.31 12.85
C GLU A 649 39.86 15.62 13.93
N ALA A 650 39.02 16.37 14.66
CA ALA A 650 38.10 15.82 15.63
C ALA A 650 36.89 15.24 14.89
N LYS A 651 36.72 13.91 14.99
CA LYS A 651 35.58 13.21 14.40
C LYS A 651 34.32 13.46 15.22
N VAL A 652 33.76 14.64 15.04
CA VAL A 652 32.45 15.01 15.59
C VAL A 652 31.39 14.62 14.56
N HIS A 653 30.34 13.93 15.02
CA HIS A 653 29.25 13.49 14.16
C HIS A 653 28.41 14.69 13.72
N ASN A 654 28.24 14.85 12.41
CA ASN A 654 27.34 15.83 11.81
C ASN A 654 26.09 15.10 11.28
N PRO A 655 24.91 15.23 11.91
CA PRO A 655 23.70 14.52 11.49
C PRO A 655 23.26 14.81 10.04
N LEU A 656 23.63 15.98 9.50
CA LEU A 656 23.25 16.42 8.16
C LEU A 656 24.18 15.91 7.05
N GLU A 657 25.40 15.47 7.40
CA GLU A 657 26.43 15.10 6.41
C GLU A 657 27.04 13.71 6.64
N SER A 658 27.05 13.24 7.89
CA SER A 658 27.78 12.02 8.27
C SER A 658 26.96 10.78 7.95
N ASP A 659 27.54 9.85 7.22
CA ASP A 659 26.98 8.50 7.06
C ASP A 659 27.01 7.73 8.39
N ILE A 660 25.98 6.93 8.65
CA ILE A 660 25.94 5.98 9.77
C ILE A 660 26.01 4.54 9.26
N THR A 661 26.60 3.64 10.05
CA THR A 661 26.67 2.21 9.72
C THR A 661 25.78 1.43 10.68
N LEU A 662 24.58 1.09 10.21
CA LEU A 662 23.60 0.30 10.93
C LEU A 662 23.98 -1.18 10.92
N LEU A 663 23.98 -1.82 12.08
CA LEU A 663 24.08 -3.27 12.20
C LEU A 663 22.69 -3.89 12.06
N VAL A 664 22.57 -4.86 11.15
CA VAL A 664 21.29 -5.56 10.91
C VAL A 664 21.49 -7.07 10.82
N GLU A 665 20.45 -7.81 11.13
CA GLU A 665 20.41 -9.25 10.95
C GLU A 665 20.59 -9.61 9.45
N PRO A 666 21.37 -10.66 9.11
CA PRO A 666 21.59 -11.03 7.72
C PRO A 666 20.32 -11.35 6.93
N SER A 667 19.25 -11.83 7.59
CA SER A 667 17.93 -12.10 7.01
C SER A 667 17.20 -10.82 6.56
N SER A 668 17.41 -9.71 7.26
CA SER A 668 16.79 -8.41 6.95
C SER A 668 17.43 -7.70 5.75
N VAL A 669 18.61 -8.15 5.30
CA VAL A 669 19.33 -7.53 4.17
C VAL A 669 18.53 -7.58 2.88
N ASP A 670 17.80 -8.66 2.64
CA ASP A 670 17.04 -8.85 1.40
C ASP A 670 15.84 -7.89 1.31
N LEU A 671 15.40 -7.33 2.45
CA LEU A 671 14.34 -6.33 2.52
C LEU A 671 14.83 -4.92 2.19
N MET A 672 16.14 -4.68 2.25
CA MET A 672 16.74 -3.34 2.17
C MET A 672 17.24 -3.02 0.76
N SER A 673 16.50 -2.20 0.02
CA SER A 673 16.91 -1.70 -1.30
C SER A 673 17.69 -0.38 -1.21
N VAL A 674 18.75 -0.25 -2.01
CA VAL A 674 19.53 0.99 -2.12
C VAL A 674 18.66 2.11 -2.66
N GLY A 675 18.72 3.28 -2.01
CA GLY A 675 17.93 4.46 -2.35
C GLY A 675 16.68 4.64 -1.47
N MET A 676 16.16 3.58 -0.84
CA MET A 676 15.02 3.70 0.09
C MET A 676 15.38 4.53 1.33
N GLY A 677 14.38 5.19 1.90
CA GLY A 677 14.50 6.03 3.09
C GLY A 677 13.92 5.35 4.32
N ILE A 678 14.53 5.60 5.47
CA ILE A 678 14.08 5.12 6.77
C ILE A 678 14.14 6.29 7.75
N LEU A 679 13.01 6.63 8.36
CA LEU A 679 12.93 7.52 9.50
C LEU A 679 12.82 6.67 10.77
N ALA A 680 13.82 6.80 11.63
CA ALA A 680 13.93 6.02 12.85
C ALA A 680 14.71 6.78 13.93
N THR A 681 14.74 6.20 15.13
CA THR A 681 15.67 6.59 16.20
C THR A 681 16.92 5.71 16.15
N TRP A 682 18.05 6.32 15.85
CA TRP A 682 19.37 5.72 15.70
C TRP A 682 20.20 5.90 16.96
N ILE A 683 20.85 4.83 17.42
CA ILE A 683 21.73 4.89 18.59
C ILE A 683 23.12 4.42 18.22
N GLN A 684 24.10 5.26 18.50
CA GLN A 684 25.51 4.95 18.31
C GLN A 684 26.01 4.02 19.41
N ILE A 685 26.75 2.99 19.03
CA ILE A 685 27.53 2.11 19.91
C ILE A 685 28.93 2.69 20.02
N VAL A 686 29.36 3.06 21.23
CA VAL A 686 30.65 3.71 21.49
C VAL A 686 31.44 2.92 22.51
N ARG A 687 32.75 2.76 22.30
CA ARG A 687 33.64 2.12 23.29
C ARG A 687 33.62 2.91 24.60
N GLN A 688 33.52 2.22 25.73
CA GLN A 688 33.76 2.83 27.03
C GLN A 688 35.23 3.18 27.13
N GLU A 689 35.56 4.46 27.29
CA GLU A 689 36.90 4.83 27.65
C GLU A 689 37.20 4.22 29.02
N LYS A 690 38.19 3.32 29.09
CA LYS A 690 38.71 2.84 30.38
C LYS A 690 39.15 4.10 31.12
N LYS A 691 38.33 4.58 32.05
CA LYS A 691 38.71 5.61 33.02
C LYS A 691 39.95 5.02 33.69
N GLN A 692 41.14 5.44 33.24
CA GLN A 692 42.38 5.06 33.91
C GLN A 692 42.18 5.52 35.33
N SER A 693 41.93 4.56 36.23
CA SER A 693 41.59 4.81 37.61
C SER A 693 42.82 5.44 38.24
N GLY A 694 42.88 6.77 38.15
CA GLY A 694 43.93 7.62 38.67
C GLY A 694 43.86 7.63 40.18
N SER A 695 44.38 6.57 40.79
CA SER A 695 44.75 6.49 42.20
C SER A 695 46.17 5.95 42.24
N GLY A 696 47.16 6.81 41.97
CA GLY A 696 48.56 6.40 42.09
C GLY A 696 49.56 7.33 41.43
N SER A 697 49.81 8.46 42.09
CA SER A 697 51.13 9.10 42.26
C SER A 697 52.23 8.78 41.22
N SER A 698 52.58 9.82 40.46
CA SER A 698 53.93 10.18 40.02
C SER A 698 55.08 9.19 40.32
N SER A 699 55.70 8.62 39.28
CA SER A 699 57.17 8.63 39.17
C SER A 699 57.66 8.28 37.76
N GLY A 700 58.06 9.31 37.01
CA GLY A 700 59.36 9.38 36.32
C GLY A 700 59.81 8.33 35.29
N GLY A 701 58.98 7.39 34.86
CA GLY A 701 59.39 6.36 33.89
C GLY A 701 59.35 6.84 32.44
N LYS A 702 60.50 7.19 31.85
CA LYS A 702 60.68 7.39 30.40
C LYS A 702 60.32 6.11 29.63
N SER A 703 59.04 5.90 29.30
CA SER A 703 58.63 4.78 28.46
C SER A 703 58.98 5.07 27.00
N LYS A 704 59.71 4.12 26.40
CA LYS A 704 60.17 4.18 25.00
C LYS A 704 58.96 4.34 24.08
N ARG A 705 58.97 5.40 23.25
CA ARG A 705 58.00 5.64 22.16
C ARG A 705 57.93 4.40 21.25
N LYS A 706 57.00 3.47 21.52
CA LYS A 706 56.63 2.42 20.58
C LYS A 706 56.08 3.11 19.34
N LYS A 707 56.62 2.72 18.18
CA LYS A 707 56.30 3.24 16.85
C LYS A 707 54.78 3.32 16.70
N LYS A 708 54.27 4.52 16.47
CA LYS A 708 52.85 4.85 16.26
C LYS A 708 52.35 4.07 15.04
N GLY A 709 51.85 2.84 15.26
CA GLY A 709 51.10 2.11 14.25
C GLY A 709 49.91 2.99 13.84
N LYS A 710 49.56 2.98 12.55
CA LYS A 710 48.34 3.63 12.07
C LYS A 710 47.17 2.92 12.74
N SER A 711 46.76 3.42 13.90
CA SER A 711 45.52 3.00 14.56
C SER A 711 44.40 3.24 13.55
N LYS A 712 43.78 2.14 13.13
CA LYS A 712 42.58 2.16 12.31
C LYS A 712 41.56 2.94 13.14
N VAL A 713 41.05 4.04 12.59
CA VAL A 713 40.11 4.86 13.34
C VAL A 713 38.90 4.01 13.71
N PRO A 714 38.46 4.00 14.99
CA PRO A 714 37.31 3.22 15.42
C PRO A 714 36.11 3.47 14.50
N LYS A 715 35.46 2.39 14.09
CA LYS A 715 34.22 2.46 13.30
C LYS A 715 33.08 2.66 14.29
N GLY A 716 32.28 3.71 14.10
CA GLY A 716 31.05 3.89 14.87
C GLY A 716 29.94 3.02 14.28
N TYR A 717 29.50 2.00 15.02
CA TYR A 717 28.31 1.22 14.66
C TYR A 717 27.06 1.84 15.28
N TRP A 718 25.93 1.59 14.65
CA TRP A 718 24.63 2.07 15.07
C TRP A 718 23.63 0.92 15.10
N TYR A 719 22.60 1.05 15.93
CA TYR A 719 21.41 0.20 15.89
C TYR A 719 20.14 1.05 15.87
N MET A 720 19.03 0.44 15.46
CA MET A 720 17.74 1.11 15.30
C MET A 720 16.85 0.83 16.52
N GLU A 721 16.54 1.80 17.35
CA GLU A 721 15.68 1.55 18.51
C GLU A 721 14.19 1.49 18.17
N GLU A 722 13.77 2.34 17.24
CA GLU A 722 12.37 2.57 16.90
C GLU A 722 12.27 2.96 15.43
N LEU A 723 11.52 2.19 14.65
CA LEU A 723 11.15 2.54 13.27
C LEU A 723 9.89 3.40 13.30
N LEU A 724 9.92 4.55 12.61
CA LEU A 724 8.76 5.43 12.53
C LEU A 724 8.12 5.37 11.15
N VAL A 725 8.93 5.51 10.09
CA VAL A 725 8.44 5.52 8.71
C VAL A 725 9.47 4.94 7.76
N THR A 726 9.01 4.23 6.74
CA THR A 726 9.79 3.81 5.57
C THR A 726 9.33 4.56 4.32
N PHE A 727 10.28 4.98 3.49
CA PHE A 727 10.04 5.72 2.26
C PHE A 727 10.63 4.98 1.06
N PRO A 728 9.93 4.89 -0.08
CA PRO A 728 10.52 4.41 -1.33
C PRO A 728 11.61 5.38 -1.82
N SER A 729 12.49 4.92 -2.72
CA SER A 729 13.60 5.74 -3.24
C SER A 729 13.14 6.93 -4.08
N PHE A 730 11.97 6.82 -4.69
CA PHE A 730 11.33 7.86 -5.50
C PHE A 730 10.38 8.76 -4.69
N TYR A 731 10.43 8.71 -3.35
CA TYR A 731 9.56 9.53 -2.50
C TYR A 731 9.64 11.00 -2.89
N THR A 732 8.51 11.54 -3.30
CA THR A 732 8.33 12.93 -3.70
C THR A 732 7.09 13.47 -3.01
N GLU A 733 7.22 14.63 -2.37
CA GLU A 733 6.11 15.29 -1.71
C GLU A 733 5.32 16.15 -2.69
N GLU A 734 4.01 16.17 -2.48
CA GLU A 734 3.13 17.14 -3.12
C GLU A 734 3.38 18.52 -2.48
N LYS A 735 4.37 19.23 -3.01
CA LYS A 735 4.46 20.66 -2.76
C LYS A 735 3.26 21.30 -3.45
N LEU A 736 2.19 21.55 -2.70
CA LEU A 736 1.15 22.46 -3.14
C LEU A 736 1.88 23.71 -3.63
N VAL A 737 1.75 24.00 -4.92
CA VAL A 737 2.24 25.26 -5.47
C VAL A 737 1.42 26.31 -4.75
N GLN A 738 1.94 26.83 -3.64
CA GLN A 738 1.39 28.03 -3.03
C GLN A 738 1.56 29.08 -4.12
N THR A 739 0.48 29.35 -4.84
CA THR A 739 0.40 30.41 -5.83
C THR A 739 0.78 31.69 -5.12
N ALA A 740 2.00 32.14 -5.39
CA ALA A 740 2.62 33.32 -4.76
C ALA A 740 1.95 34.62 -5.21
#